data_AF-A0A7V4QDI2-F1
#
_entry.id   AF-A0A7V4QDI2-F1
#
_cell.length_a   1.000
_cell.length_b   1.000
_cell.length_c   1.000
_cell.angle_alpha   90.00
_cell.angle_beta   90.00
_cell.angle_gamma   90.00
#
_symmetry.space_group_name_H-M   'P 1'
#
loop_
_entity.id
_entity.type
_entity.pdbx_description
1 polymer ?
#
loop_
_entity_poly.entity_id
_entity_poly.type
_entity_poly.pdbx_seq_one_letter_code
_entity_poly.pdbx_strand_id
1 'polypeptide(L)'
;MKKIFLFIFLFLFSSCSHLQNIKIKEEKILPFSLKYIDDFNDGCLPNLLGGKMTVEKEAPSELSYFYDKLDTFDQKGYSLKLKYRLVPQKKADLIIDLNDLDISRAYGFSFWIKKIDGPKIEVMLKDGEGREGKVFLDIPSQRNWQKVSLKCSDFPEIDFNRLKELRLIFSSLDRFIEGELFLDEFFFFGPEHLFFESIKDNLYGFPTVKKLNKKYLLNRPDEVLLKEIARDTWLYFKNLVDKRTNLPVDWIDLDENKEYRIGDYTSPTNIGLYFLAIVGAYELGFITRGEALERVEATFNTLRKLPRWRGLFYNWYSTTNLQITRKYISSVDNGWLSAGLIVLRQAFPEIEPVCTEILQGMDYSTLYDPVEGKLYLGYELNREPPVPTPYHYGQIATEPRVTSLIAIGKGDVPPEHWFRIYRTLPISWTWQRQKPEGKYREYLEIDVFEGYYKYKDLKIVPSWGGSLFEFLMPVLVLKEKELAPRGLGLNNENVIKAHIDYALSEKKYPVWGISSCATPDGRYGGYHEYGIADLGSKGYTDEGIITPHASILAIDYFPQEVIKNIREMIKLYELYGEYGLYDSLDVHTKKVSSRYLCLDQGMLFVSLANYLTKGKIRDYFHNDPIIKNVEYLLSMEEFF
;
A
#
# COMPACT_ATOMS: atom_id res chain seq x y z
N MET A 1 7.45 -11.99 75.69
CA MET A 1 6.41 -11.16 75.03
C MET A 1 6.25 -11.63 73.58
N LYS A 2 5.05 -11.50 72.98
CA LYS A 2 4.69 -11.54 71.53
C LYS A 2 5.37 -12.62 70.64
N LYS A 3 4.64 -13.67 70.21
CA LYS A 3 3.70 -13.76 69.04
C LYS A 3 4.44 -13.99 67.69
N ILE A 4 4.30 -15.15 67.02
CA ILE A 4 3.15 -15.69 66.21
C ILE A 4 3.12 -15.04 64.80
N PHE A 5 3.08 -15.75 63.65
CA PHE A 5 2.97 -17.20 63.35
C PHE A 5 3.61 -17.60 62.00
N LEU A 6 3.83 -18.90 61.79
CA LEU A 6 4.12 -19.55 60.49
C LEU A 6 3.19 -20.77 60.35
N PHE A 7 2.34 -20.79 59.33
CA PHE A 7 1.42 -21.84 58.85
C PHE A 7 0.61 -21.21 57.69
N ILE A 8 -0.03 -21.89 56.73
CA ILE A 8 -0.34 -23.33 56.47
C ILE A 8 -0.34 -23.48 54.91
N PHE A 9 -0.29 -24.63 54.21
CA PHE A 9 -0.90 -25.96 54.40
C PHE A 9 -0.03 -27.03 53.69
N LEU A 10 0.29 -28.15 54.34
CA LEU A 10 0.73 -29.41 53.72
C LEU A 10 0.67 -30.55 54.77
N PHE A 11 0.53 -31.80 54.33
CA PHE A 11 0.31 -33.04 55.13
C PHE A 11 -1.08 -33.14 55.82
N LEU A 12 -1.67 -34.33 56.07
CA LEU A 12 -1.21 -35.74 56.06
C LEU A 12 -2.04 -36.63 55.10
N PHE A 13 -1.47 -37.63 54.38
CA PHE A 13 -1.42 -39.09 54.66
C PHE A 13 -2.77 -39.76 55.04
N SER A 14 -3.21 -40.94 54.57
CA SER A 14 -2.66 -42.04 53.72
C SER A 14 -3.85 -42.73 52.96
N SER A 15 -3.76 -43.68 52.01
CA SER A 15 -2.87 -44.85 51.85
C SER A 15 -2.92 -45.46 50.43
N CYS A 16 -1.87 -46.21 50.04
CA CYS A 16 -1.77 -47.14 48.89
C CYS A 16 -2.00 -46.58 47.45
N SER A 17 -1.38 -47.08 46.38
CA SER A 17 -0.19 -47.94 46.22
C SER A 17 0.27 -47.92 44.74
N HIS A 18 1.58 -47.96 44.49
CA HIS A 18 2.23 -48.05 43.16
C HIS A 18 1.93 -46.95 42.12
N LEU A 19 2.98 -46.19 41.74
CA LEU A 19 3.49 -46.15 40.36
C LEU A 19 4.94 -45.60 40.34
N GLN A 20 5.58 -45.59 39.18
CA GLN A 20 7.05 -45.61 39.04
C GLN A 20 7.72 -44.23 38.94
N ASN A 21 9.04 -44.20 39.16
CA ASN A 21 9.89 -43.03 39.05
C ASN A 21 9.79 -42.31 37.69
N ILE A 22 9.52 -41.00 37.71
CA ILE A 22 9.90 -40.08 36.64
C ILE A 22 10.78 -39.00 37.26
N LYS A 23 12.03 -38.89 36.81
CA LYS A 23 12.89 -37.74 37.15
C LYS A 23 12.44 -36.53 36.36
N ILE A 24 11.76 -35.60 37.02
CA ILE A 24 11.53 -34.25 36.47
C ILE A 24 12.91 -33.58 36.36
N LYS A 25 13.28 -33.14 35.15
CA LYS A 25 14.34 -32.14 34.98
C LYS A 25 13.76 -30.79 35.36
N GLU A 26 14.50 -30.01 36.15
CA GLU A 26 14.22 -28.59 36.30
C GLU A 26 14.57 -27.86 35.00
N GLU A 27 13.60 -27.77 34.08
CA GLU A 27 13.69 -26.81 32.99
C GLU A 27 13.57 -25.40 33.54
N LYS A 28 14.50 -24.51 33.15
CA LYS A 28 14.42 -23.11 33.53
C LYS A 28 13.15 -22.51 32.94
N ILE A 29 12.18 -22.18 33.80
CA ILE A 29 11.01 -21.40 33.42
C ILE A 29 11.51 -20.04 32.92
N LEU A 30 11.48 -19.85 31.61
CA LEU A 30 11.74 -18.56 30.99
C LEU A 30 10.59 -17.59 31.37
N PRO A 31 10.88 -16.30 31.60
CA PRO A 31 9.83 -15.30 31.79
C PRO A 31 8.94 -15.21 30.55
N PHE A 32 7.62 -15.27 30.78
CA PHE A 32 6.60 -15.17 29.75
C PHE A 32 5.93 -13.79 29.81
N SER A 33 5.64 -13.20 28.64
CA SER A 33 4.83 -11.99 28.52
C SER A 33 3.39 -12.34 28.12
N LEU A 34 2.43 -11.54 28.58
CA LEU A 34 1.01 -11.64 28.26
C LEU A 34 0.56 -10.45 27.41
N LYS A 35 -0.30 -10.69 26.44
CA LYS A 35 -0.82 -9.67 25.52
C LYS A 35 -2.32 -9.82 25.32
N TYR A 36 -3.06 -8.94 25.99
CA TYR A 36 -4.52 -8.97 26.06
C TYR A 36 -5.19 -8.47 24.77
N ILE A 37 -6.17 -9.24 24.30
CA ILE A 37 -7.15 -8.86 23.29
C ILE A 37 -8.25 -8.02 23.96
N ASP A 38 -8.71 -8.49 25.12
CA ASP A 38 -9.71 -7.84 25.96
C ASP A 38 -9.53 -8.36 27.40
N ASP A 39 -9.66 -7.48 28.40
CA ASP A 39 -9.75 -7.85 29.82
C ASP A 39 -11.15 -7.57 30.40
N PHE A 40 -12.06 -7.04 29.57
CA PHE A 40 -13.43 -6.63 29.87
C PHE A 40 -13.59 -5.63 31.04
N ASN A 41 -12.50 -5.14 31.64
CA ASN A 41 -12.55 -4.43 32.92
C ASN A 41 -13.31 -3.10 32.86
N ASP A 42 -13.27 -2.40 31.73
CA ASP A 42 -13.98 -1.13 31.53
C ASP A 42 -15.46 -1.31 31.13
N GLY A 43 -15.88 -2.53 30.75
CA GLY A 43 -17.28 -2.85 30.43
C GLY A 43 -17.83 -2.25 29.14
N CYS A 44 -16.97 -1.92 28.19
CA CYS A 44 -17.32 -1.27 26.92
C CYS A 44 -16.59 -1.89 25.71
N LEU A 45 -17.01 -1.47 24.51
CA LEU A 45 -16.35 -1.76 23.23
C LEU A 45 -15.76 -0.46 22.64
N PRO A 46 -14.72 -0.53 21.78
CA PRO A 46 -14.06 -1.73 21.26
C PRO A 46 -13.17 -2.45 22.28
N ASN A 47 -12.65 -3.62 21.90
CA ASN A 47 -11.63 -4.35 22.67
C ASN A 47 -10.28 -3.60 22.65
N LEU A 48 -9.26 -4.12 23.35
CA LEU A 48 -7.94 -3.49 23.49
C LEU A 48 -7.13 -3.43 22.17
N LEU A 49 -7.61 -4.05 21.10
CA LEU A 49 -7.06 -4.00 19.73
C LEU A 49 -7.85 -3.05 18.81
N GLY A 50 -8.86 -2.33 19.31
CA GLY A 50 -9.80 -1.55 18.49
C GLY A 50 -10.85 -2.41 17.77
N GLY A 51 -10.85 -3.72 17.99
CA GLY A 51 -11.74 -4.70 17.37
C GLY A 51 -13.16 -4.68 17.97
N LYS A 52 -14.12 -5.15 17.17
CA LYS A 52 -15.53 -5.26 17.57
C LYS A 52 -15.89 -6.71 17.91
N MET A 53 -16.89 -6.86 18.77
CA MET A 53 -17.45 -8.15 19.15
C MET A 53 -18.88 -8.30 18.63
N THR A 54 -19.13 -9.34 17.84
CA THR A 54 -20.42 -9.60 17.17
C THR A 54 -20.92 -11.02 17.47
N VAL A 55 -22.18 -11.30 17.10
CA VAL A 55 -22.81 -12.61 17.27
C VAL A 55 -23.47 -13.04 15.98
N GLU A 56 -23.13 -14.24 15.50
CA GLU A 56 -23.84 -14.95 14.43
C GLU A 56 -24.60 -16.14 15.03
N LYS A 57 -25.75 -16.53 14.45
CA LYS A 57 -26.58 -17.61 15.02
C LYS A 57 -27.48 -18.28 13.98
N GLU A 58 -27.58 -19.60 14.05
CA GLU A 58 -28.52 -20.37 13.25
C GLU A 58 -29.90 -20.44 13.94
N ALA A 59 -30.94 -19.91 13.30
CA ALA A 59 -32.29 -19.98 13.84
C ALA A 59 -32.78 -21.45 14.01
N PRO A 60 -33.52 -21.77 15.08
CA PRO A 60 -34.02 -20.88 16.13
C PRO A 60 -33.14 -20.83 17.40
N SER A 61 -31.82 -21.05 17.28
CA SER A 61 -30.89 -20.84 18.39
C SER A 61 -30.64 -19.36 18.65
N GLU A 62 -30.29 -19.01 19.89
CA GLU A 62 -30.03 -17.66 20.36
C GLU A 62 -28.75 -17.57 21.18
N LEU A 63 -28.02 -16.48 20.98
CA LEU A 63 -26.87 -16.08 21.78
C LEU A 63 -26.94 -14.56 21.98
N SER A 64 -26.53 -14.09 23.15
CA SER A 64 -26.47 -12.67 23.52
C SER A 64 -25.41 -12.47 24.60
N TYR A 65 -24.79 -11.28 24.64
CA TYR A 65 -23.72 -10.96 25.59
C TYR A 65 -24.02 -9.69 26.38
N PHE A 66 -23.50 -9.64 27.61
CA PHE A 66 -23.66 -8.54 28.56
C PHE A 66 -22.39 -8.44 29.42
N TYR A 67 -22.05 -7.25 29.91
CA TYR A 67 -20.98 -7.09 30.90
C TYR A 67 -21.55 -7.22 32.32
N ASP A 68 -21.00 -8.09 33.16
CA ASP A 68 -21.50 -8.40 34.51
C ASP A 68 -20.44 -8.07 35.59
N LYS A 69 -20.83 -7.40 36.68
CA LYS A 69 -19.94 -6.99 37.78
C LYS A 69 -19.94 -7.93 38.99
N LEU A 70 -20.88 -8.88 39.05
CA LEU A 70 -21.09 -9.72 40.23
C LEU A 70 -20.28 -11.02 40.16
N ASP A 71 -19.99 -11.48 38.94
CA ASP A 71 -19.27 -12.71 38.64
C ASP A 71 -18.06 -12.42 37.73
N THR A 72 -17.05 -11.70 38.22
CA THR A 72 -15.77 -11.47 37.51
C THR A 72 -14.66 -12.45 37.96
N PHE A 73 -13.60 -12.60 37.18
CA PHE A 73 -12.49 -13.50 37.51
C PHE A 73 -11.59 -12.94 38.63
N ASP A 74 -11.12 -11.71 38.49
CA ASP A 74 -10.08 -11.12 39.35
C ASP A 74 -10.64 -10.20 40.47
N GLN A 75 -11.97 -10.08 40.54
CA GLN A 75 -12.74 -9.18 41.42
C GLN A 75 -12.62 -7.67 41.10
N LYS A 76 -12.20 -7.32 39.88
CA LYS A 76 -12.29 -5.96 39.31
C LYS A 76 -13.34 -5.91 38.18
N GLY A 77 -13.53 -4.69 37.66
CA GLY A 77 -14.18 -4.42 36.38
C GLY A 77 -15.55 -5.04 36.12
N TYR A 78 -15.61 -5.82 35.04
CA TYR A 78 -16.72 -6.64 34.57
C TYR A 78 -16.16 -7.90 33.91
N SER A 79 -16.94 -8.98 33.84
CA SER A 79 -16.70 -10.11 32.92
C SER A 79 -17.71 -10.14 31.79
N LEU A 80 -17.42 -10.88 30.72
CA LEU A 80 -18.34 -11.08 29.61
C LEU A 80 -19.30 -12.25 29.88
N LYS A 81 -20.54 -11.91 30.22
CA LYS A 81 -21.62 -12.87 30.44
C LYS A 81 -22.37 -13.17 29.15
N LEU A 82 -22.33 -14.43 28.70
CA LEU A 82 -23.14 -14.93 27.60
C LEU A 82 -24.41 -15.60 28.12
N LYS A 83 -25.56 -15.29 27.51
CA LYS A 83 -26.80 -16.07 27.64
C LYS A 83 -27.06 -16.79 26.31
N TYR A 84 -27.25 -18.11 26.37
CA TYR A 84 -27.46 -18.96 25.20
C TYR A 84 -28.76 -19.77 25.30
N ARG A 85 -29.33 -20.07 24.14
CA ARG A 85 -30.44 -21.02 23.94
C ARG A 85 -30.16 -21.78 22.65
N LEU A 86 -29.71 -23.02 22.75
CA LEU A 86 -29.13 -23.78 21.63
C LEU A 86 -29.97 -25.03 21.34
N VAL A 87 -30.34 -25.16 20.07
CA VAL A 87 -31.09 -26.29 19.52
C VAL A 87 -30.12 -27.39 19.07
N PRO A 88 -30.47 -28.69 19.16
CA PRO A 88 -29.61 -29.76 18.64
C PRO A 88 -29.17 -29.52 17.19
N GLN A 89 -27.90 -29.83 16.91
CA GLN A 89 -27.29 -29.68 15.59
C GLN A 89 -27.24 -28.24 15.05
N LYS A 90 -27.47 -27.23 15.91
CA LYS A 90 -27.39 -25.80 15.58
C LYS A 90 -26.28 -25.08 16.33
N LYS A 91 -25.71 -24.07 15.67
CA LYS A 91 -24.59 -23.25 16.15
C LYS A 91 -25.00 -21.80 16.44
N ALA A 92 -24.28 -21.20 17.38
CA ALA A 92 -24.19 -19.75 17.53
C ALA A 92 -22.76 -19.36 17.90
N ASP A 93 -22.27 -18.26 17.34
CA ASP A 93 -20.86 -17.85 17.38
C ASP A 93 -20.76 -16.51 18.10
N LEU A 94 -19.79 -16.38 19.00
CA LEU A 94 -19.26 -15.09 19.45
C LEU A 94 -18.00 -14.82 18.63
N ILE A 95 -17.96 -13.68 17.93
CA ILE A 95 -16.88 -13.32 17.00
C ILE A 95 -16.18 -12.08 17.54
N ILE A 96 -14.85 -12.10 17.58
CA ILE A 96 -14.00 -10.99 18.03
C ILE A 96 -13.05 -10.65 16.88
N ASP A 97 -13.14 -9.40 16.42
CA ASP A 97 -12.20 -8.83 15.44
C ASP A 97 -10.85 -8.57 16.10
N LEU A 98 -9.78 -8.90 15.38
CA LEU A 98 -8.39 -8.79 15.81
C LEU A 98 -7.56 -7.81 14.97
N ASN A 99 -8.15 -7.19 13.93
CA ASN A 99 -7.50 -6.14 13.13
C ASN A 99 -6.13 -6.53 12.49
N ASP A 100 -6.04 -7.71 11.86
CA ASP A 100 -4.82 -8.19 11.16
C ASP A 100 -3.58 -8.32 12.07
N LEU A 101 -3.78 -8.87 13.28
CA LEU A 101 -2.79 -8.96 14.37
C LEU A 101 -1.53 -9.79 14.02
N ASP A 102 -0.33 -9.18 14.06
CA ASP A 102 0.94 -9.94 14.17
C ASP A 102 1.09 -10.41 15.63
N ILE A 103 0.93 -11.72 15.81
CA ILE A 103 1.27 -12.44 17.03
C ILE A 103 2.08 -13.72 16.72
N SER A 104 2.84 -13.68 15.62
CA SER A 104 3.69 -14.77 15.09
C SER A 104 4.68 -15.37 16.09
N ARG A 105 4.98 -14.63 17.17
CA ARG A 105 5.93 -14.99 18.24
C ARG A 105 5.26 -15.54 19.52
N ALA A 106 3.93 -15.67 19.56
CA ALA A 106 3.25 -16.31 20.69
C ALA A 106 3.49 -17.82 20.74
N TYR A 107 3.39 -18.38 21.94
CA TYR A 107 3.35 -19.82 22.16
C TYR A 107 1.90 -20.34 22.19
N GLY A 108 0.94 -19.47 22.52
CA GLY A 108 -0.47 -19.83 22.55
C GLY A 108 -1.41 -18.69 22.94
N PHE A 109 -2.70 -19.03 22.91
CA PHE A 109 -3.84 -18.21 23.33
C PHE A 109 -4.41 -18.73 24.66
N SER A 110 -5.04 -17.86 25.44
CA SER A 110 -5.68 -18.19 26.71
C SER A 110 -6.86 -17.27 27.01
N PHE A 111 -7.83 -17.82 27.74
CA PHE A 111 -8.93 -17.07 28.34
C PHE A 111 -9.45 -17.81 29.57
N TRP A 112 -10.23 -17.14 30.40
CA TRP A 112 -10.95 -17.76 31.52
C TRP A 112 -12.42 -17.99 31.17
N ILE A 113 -12.98 -19.09 31.67
CA ILE A 113 -14.39 -19.45 31.47
C ILE A 113 -15.00 -20.02 32.76
N LYS A 114 -16.25 -19.65 33.03
CA LYS A 114 -17.10 -20.20 34.09
C LYS A 114 -18.41 -20.68 33.47
N LYS A 115 -18.58 -22.00 33.43
CA LYS A 115 -19.63 -22.71 32.68
C LYS A 115 -20.45 -23.56 33.64
N ILE A 116 -21.65 -23.10 34.01
CA ILE A 116 -22.45 -23.76 35.07
C ILE A 116 -23.12 -25.04 34.56
N ASP A 117 -23.61 -25.05 33.31
CA ASP A 117 -23.89 -26.23 32.49
C ASP A 117 -23.62 -25.86 31.01
N GLY A 118 -23.89 -26.76 30.07
CA GLY A 118 -24.21 -26.40 28.68
C GLY A 118 -23.13 -26.72 27.64
N PRO A 119 -22.92 -25.82 26.66
CA PRO A 119 -22.54 -26.19 25.29
C PRO A 119 -21.19 -26.88 25.12
N LYS A 120 -21.06 -27.58 23.98
CA LYS A 120 -19.75 -27.81 23.36
C LYS A 120 -19.24 -26.49 22.79
N ILE A 121 -17.95 -26.25 22.96
CA ILE A 121 -17.29 -25.02 22.52
C ILE A 121 -16.16 -25.42 21.55
N GLU A 122 -16.14 -24.82 20.37
CA GLU A 122 -14.99 -24.83 19.48
C GLU A 122 -14.36 -23.43 19.49
N VAL A 123 -13.03 -23.35 19.51
CA VAL A 123 -12.31 -22.13 19.16
C VAL A 123 -11.95 -22.21 17.68
N MET A 124 -12.39 -21.25 16.89
CA MET A 124 -11.85 -21.00 15.56
C MET A 124 -10.92 -19.79 15.61
N LEU A 125 -9.75 -19.91 14.99
CA LEU A 125 -8.95 -18.77 14.55
C LEU A 125 -9.02 -18.68 13.03
N LYS A 126 -9.00 -17.45 12.51
CA LYS A 126 -8.99 -17.16 11.07
C LYS A 126 -8.03 -16.02 10.75
N ASP A 127 -7.26 -16.19 9.68
CA ASP A 127 -6.15 -15.30 9.32
C ASP A 127 -6.45 -14.36 8.13
N GLY A 128 -5.43 -13.58 7.76
CA GLY A 128 -5.46 -12.58 6.71
C GLY A 128 -5.86 -13.12 5.34
N GLU A 129 -5.45 -14.35 5.02
CA GLU A 129 -5.76 -15.06 3.77
C GLU A 129 -7.10 -15.81 3.84
N GLY A 130 -7.69 -15.93 5.04
CA GLY A 130 -8.99 -16.57 5.27
C GLY A 130 -8.93 -18.07 5.54
N ARG A 131 -7.74 -18.61 5.92
CA ARG A 131 -7.65 -19.98 6.45
C ARG A 131 -8.33 -20.06 7.81
N GLU A 132 -8.92 -21.21 8.14
CA GLU A 132 -9.60 -21.45 9.41
C GLU A 132 -9.00 -22.66 10.14
N GLY A 133 -8.49 -22.44 11.36
CA GLY A 133 -8.05 -23.51 12.27
C GLY A 133 -9.04 -23.66 13.42
N LYS A 134 -9.41 -24.90 13.78
CA LYS A 134 -10.48 -25.18 14.77
C LYS A 134 -10.05 -26.20 15.82
N VAL A 135 -10.24 -25.86 17.09
CA VAL A 135 -9.94 -26.73 18.25
C VAL A 135 -11.19 -26.91 19.11
N PHE A 136 -11.58 -28.16 19.37
CA PHE A 136 -12.68 -28.50 20.28
C PHE A 136 -12.22 -28.41 21.74
N LEU A 137 -13.03 -27.79 22.60
CA LEU A 137 -12.76 -27.66 24.03
C LEU A 137 -13.60 -28.65 24.85
N ASP A 138 -12.92 -29.53 25.58
CA ASP A 138 -13.56 -30.36 26.62
C ASP A 138 -13.52 -29.62 27.97
N ILE A 139 -14.51 -28.75 28.19
CA ILE A 139 -14.64 -27.95 29.42
C ILE A 139 -15.78 -28.52 30.27
N PRO A 140 -15.49 -29.07 31.47
CA PRO A 140 -16.50 -29.59 32.36
C PRO A 140 -17.35 -28.47 32.95
N SER A 141 -18.63 -28.77 33.16
CA SER A 141 -19.60 -27.87 33.77
C SER A 141 -19.32 -27.73 35.28
N GLN A 142 -18.85 -26.56 35.71
CA GLN A 142 -18.66 -26.21 37.12
C GLN A 142 -18.80 -24.71 37.39
N ARG A 143 -19.17 -24.35 38.63
CA ARG A 143 -19.43 -22.96 39.05
C ARG A 143 -18.18 -22.09 39.26
N ASN A 144 -16.99 -22.69 39.20
CA ASN A 144 -15.71 -22.01 39.37
C ASN A 144 -15.14 -21.58 38.01
N TRP A 145 -14.31 -20.54 38.03
CA TRP A 145 -13.51 -20.13 36.88
C TRP A 145 -12.45 -21.19 36.52
N GLN A 146 -12.28 -21.41 35.22
CA GLN A 146 -11.34 -22.36 34.63
C GLN A 146 -10.51 -21.64 33.56
N LYS A 147 -9.20 -21.85 33.53
CA LYS A 147 -8.36 -21.30 32.45
C LYS A 147 -8.35 -22.26 31.26
N VAL A 148 -8.68 -21.76 30.09
CA VAL A 148 -8.41 -22.41 28.80
C VAL A 148 -7.05 -21.93 28.30
N SER A 149 -6.23 -22.85 27.77
CA SER A 149 -4.95 -22.51 27.14
C SER A 149 -4.72 -23.42 25.94
N LEU A 150 -4.57 -22.82 24.77
CA LEU A 150 -4.32 -23.48 23.50
C LEU A 150 -2.98 -23.02 22.95
N LYS A 151 -2.24 -23.88 22.27
CA LYS A 151 -0.95 -23.52 21.65
C LYS A 151 -1.18 -23.06 20.22
N CYS A 152 -0.28 -22.24 19.70
CA CYS A 152 -0.27 -21.91 18.27
C CYS A 152 -0.07 -23.17 17.39
N SER A 153 0.64 -24.19 17.91
CA SER A 153 0.78 -25.51 17.27
C SER A 153 -0.52 -26.29 17.08
N ASP A 154 -1.58 -25.93 17.80
CA ASP A 154 -2.88 -26.61 17.72
C ASP A 154 -3.71 -26.07 16.54
N PHE A 155 -3.21 -25.02 15.87
CA PHE A 155 -3.78 -24.39 14.67
C PHE A 155 -2.74 -24.39 13.51
N PRO A 156 -2.32 -25.56 12.99
CA PRO A 156 -1.22 -25.66 12.02
C PRO A 156 -1.51 -24.98 10.67
N GLU A 157 -2.78 -24.72 10.35
CA GLU A 157 -3.24 -24.06 9.13
C GLU A 157 -3.26 -22.52 9.21
N ILE A 158 -2.86 -21.92 10.33
CA ILE A 158 -3.06 -20.48 10.61
C ILE A 158 -1.75 -19.69 10.54
N ASP A 159 -1.77 -18.61 9.76
CA ASP A 159 -0.71 -17.60 9.78
C ASP A 159 -0.95 -16.57 10.88
N PHE A 160 -0.21 -16.72 11.97
CA PHE A 160 -0.23 -15.80 13.12
C PHE A 160 0.42 -14.42 12.84
N ASN A 161 0.95 -14.15 11.64
CA ASN A 161 1.42 -12.79 11.27
C ASN A 161 0.27 -11.82 10.97
N ARG A 162 -0.94 -12.31 10.65
CA ARG A 162 -2.13 -11.50 10.34
C ARG A 162 -3.40 -12.19 10.82
N LEU A 163 -3.64 -12.22 12.13
CA LEU A 163 -4.85 -12.83 12.68
C LEU A 163 -6.04 -11.87 12.57
N LYS A 164 -7.15 -12.31 11.95
CA LYS A 164 -8.33 -11.45 11.69
C LYS A 164 -9.48 -11.70 12.63
N GLU A 165 -9.87 -12.95 12.85
CA GLU A 165 -11.02 -13.30 13.68
C GLU A 165 -10.64 -14.38 14.70
N LEU A 166 -11.08 -14.18 15.94
CA LEU A 166 -11.25 -15.22 16.95
C LEU A 166 -12.75 -15.49 17.08
N ARG A 167 -13.18 -16.74 16.91
CA ARG A 167 -14.56 -17.15 17.16
C ARG A 167 -14.65 -18.20 18.26
N LEU A 168 -15.60 -18.02 19.17
CA LEU A 168 -16.07 -19.06 20.08
C LEU A 168 -17.42 -19.57 19.57
N ILE A 169 -17.44 -20.82 19.13
CA ILE A 169 -18.59 -21.46 18.49
C ILE A 169 -19.27 -22.36 19.52
N PHE A 170 -20.53 -22.08 19.82
CA PHE A 170 -21.33 -22.79 20.82
C PHE A 170 -22.35 -23.71 20.15
N SER A 171 -22.41 -24.98 20.56
CA SER A 171 -23.31 -25.97 19.97
C SER A 171 -23.86 -26.99 20.99
N SER A 172 -24.96 -27.64 20.60
CA SER A 172 -25.52 -28.81 21.29
C SER A 172 -25.69 -29.99 20.32
N LEU A 173 -25.43 -31.22 20.79
CA LEU A 173 -25.48 -32.42 19.93
C LEU A 173 -26.92 -32.92 19.73
N ASP A 174 -27.63 -33.15 20.83
CA ASP A 174 -28.74 -34.10 20.93
C ASP A 174 -29.96 -33.53 21.68
N ARG A 175 -29.73 -32.65 22.67
CA ARG A 175 -30.76 -32.01 23.49
C ARG A 175 -30.77 -30.49 23.37
N PHE A 176 -31.94 -29.87 23.53
CA PHE A 176 -32.04 -28.43 23.74
C PHE A 176 -31.32 -28.04 25.05
N ILE A 177 -30.55 -26.95 25.03
CA ILE A 177 -29.89 -26.40 26.21
C ILE A 177 -30.08 -24.89 26.28
N GLU A 178 -30.31 -24.38 27.49
CA GLU A 178 -30.47 -22.95 27.78
C GLU A 178 -29.69 -22.65 29.06
N GLY A 179 -29.08 -21.47 29.16
CA GLY A 179 -28.33 -21.09 30.35
C GLY A 179 -27.37 -19.92 30.14
N GLU A 180 -26.44 -19.81 31.07
CA GLU A 180 -25.47 -18.71 31.16
C GLU A 180 -24.06 -19.26 31.36
N LEU A 181 -23.09 -18.63 30.70
CA LEU A 181 -21.66 -18.84 30.95
C LEU A 181 -20.95 -17.48 30.94
N PHE A 182 -19.80 -17.42 31.60
CA PHE A 182 -19.01 -16.21 31.74
C PHE A 182 -17.62 -16.42 31.14
N LEU A 183 -17.08 -15.38 30.54
CA LEU A 183 -15.80 -15.33 29.85
C LEU A 183 -14.99 -14.14 30.40
N ASP A 184 -13.69 -14.32 30.55
CA ASP A 184 -12.80 -13.30 31.12
C ASP A 184 -11.39 -13.35 30.55
N GLU A 185 -10.65 -12.23 30.66
CA GLU A 185 -9.21 -12.09 30.40
C GLU A 185 -8.68 -12.86 29.16
N PHE A 186 -8.93 -12.34 27.96
CA PHE A 186 -8.50 -12.95 26.69
C PHE A 186 -7.09 -12.46 26.32
N PHE A 187 -6.10 -13.35 26.23
CA PHE A 187 -4.72 -12.97 25.90
C PHE A 187 -3.93 -14.03 25.14
N PHE A 188 -2.96 -13.56 24.34
CA PHE A 188 -1.84 -14.38 23.88
C PHE A 188 -0.72 -14.39 24.91
N PHE A 189 0.05 -15.48 24.96
CA PHE A 189 1.23 -15.61 25.82
C PHE A 189 2.43 -16.10 25.01
N GLY A 190 3.62 -15.63 25.37
CA GLY A 190 4.84 -15.81 24.57
C GLY A 190 6.11 -15.45 25.34
N PRO A 191 7.24 -15.19 24.64
CA PRO A 191 8.50 -14.80 25.28
C PRO A 191 8.37 -13.50 26.07
N GLU A 192 9.34 -13.21 26.94
CA GLU A 192 9.47 -12.00 27.77
C GLU A 192 9.22 -10.67 27.04
N HIS A 193 9.44 -10.64 25.72
CA HIS A 193 9.20 -9.50 24.84
C HIS A 193 8.23 -9.86 23.69
N LEU A 194 7.09 -10.46 24.05
CA LEU A 194 5.91 -10.51 23.19
C LEU A 194 5.30 -9.10 23.11
N PHE A 195 5.30 -8.52 21.91
CA PHE A 195 4.64 -7.26 21.59
C PHE A 195 3.52 -7.52 20.57
N PHE A 196 2.50 -6.65 20.57
CA PHE A 196 1.75 -6.39 19.35
C PHE A 196 2.61 -5.40 18.56
N GLU A 197 3.31 -5.86 17.53
CA GLU A 197 4.05 -4.98 16.62
C GLU A 197 3.08 -4.57 15.51
N SER A 198 2.34 -3.47 15.72
CA SER A 198 1.42 -2.97 14.69
C SER A 198 2.22 -2.53 13.47
N ILE A 199 1.57 -2.49 12.30
CA ILE A 199 2.19 -2.01 11.05
C ILE A 199 2.84 -0.63 11.26
N LYS A 200 2.25 0.25 12.06
CA LYS A 200 2.81 1.56 12.42
C LYS A 200 4.09 1.47 13.24
N ASP A 201 4.16 0.56 14.21
CA ASP A 201 5.33 0.40 15.07
C ASP A 201 6.53 -0.17 14.29
N ASN A 202 6.26 -0.91 13.21
CA ASN A 202 7.28 -1.41 12.29
C ASN A 202 7.86 -0.32 11.36
N LEU A 203 7.24 0.84 11.20
CA LEU A 203 7.75 1.94 10.35
C LEU A 203 8.86 2.75 11.03
N TYR A 204 9.85 3.21 10.28
CA TYR A 204 10.94 4.09 10.77
C TYR A 204 10.43 5.35 11.50
N GLY A 205 9.27 5.86 11.10
CA GLY A 205 8.51 6.87 11.83
C GLY A 205 7.07 6.98 11.30
N PHE A 206 6.24 7.75 12.01
CA PHE A 206 4.85 8.02 11.61
C PHE A 206 4.50 9.48 11.95
N PRO A 207 3.71 10.18 11.12
CA PRO A 207 3.49 11.61 11.32
C PRO A 207 2.68 11.87 12.60
N THR A 208 3.10 12.90 13.33
CA THR A 208 2.58 13.28 14.65
C THR A 208 1.70 14.52 14.60
N VAL A 209 1.99 15.46 13.69
CA VAL A 209 1.30 16.75 13.56
C VAL A 209 0.46 16.80 12.28
N LYS A 210 -0.88 16.80 12.42
CA LYS A 210 -1.81 16.84 11.28
C LYS A 210 -1.90 18.20 10.56
N LYS A 211 -1.45 19.31 11.17
CA LYS A 211 -1.56 20.67 10.61
C LYS A 211 -0.34 21.53 10.90
N LEU A 212 0.31 22.05 9.85
CA LEU A 212 1.44 23.00 9.95
C LEU A 212 1.00 24.45 9.73
N ASN A 213 1.85 25.41 10.15
CA ASN A 213 1.56 26.83 10.02
C ASN A 213 1.72 27.32 8.56
N LYS A 214 0.65 27.22 7.78
CA LYS A 214 0.54 27.72 6.39
C LYS A 214 1.12 29.12 6.17
N LYS A 215 0.94 30.05 7.13
CA LYS A 215 1.42 31.44 6.99
C LYS A 215 2.94 31.52 6.92
N TYR A 216 3.68 30.56 7.48
CA TYR A 216 5.13 30.46 7.32
C TYR A 216 5.49 30.11 5.86
N LEU A 217 4.90 29.04 5.29
CA LEU A 217 5.16 28.58 3.92
C LEU A 217 4.80 29.65 2.87
N LEU A 218 3.61 30.26 3.00
CA LEU A 218 3.11 31.24 2.04
C LEU A 218 3.99 32.50 1.92
N ASN A 219 4.80 32.81 2.94
CA ASN A 219 5.72 33.96 2.94
C ASN A 219 7.18 33.58 2.58
N ARG A 220 7.47 32.32 2.21
CA ARG A 220 8.80 31.93 1.70
C ARG A 220 9.01 32.43 0.27
N PRO A 221 10.25 32.81 -0.13
CA PRO A 221 10.64 32.92 -1.54
C PRO A 221 10.42 31.60 -2.30
N ASP A 222 10.26 31.66 -3.62
CA ASP A 222 9.84 30.50 -4.44
C ASP A 222 10.76 29.28 -4.30
N GLU A 223 12.07 29.43 -4.52
CA GLU A 223 13.04 28.34 -4.40
C GLU A 223 13.08 27.75 -2.98
N VAL A 224 12.93 28.61 -1.96
CA VAL A 224 12.87 28.19 -0.55
C VAL A 224 11.59 27.41 -0.28
N LEU A 225 10.43 27.86 -0.78
CA LEU A 225 9.17 27.13 -0.67
C LEU A 225 9.30 25.73 -1.30
N LEU A 226 9.78 25.65 -2.55
CA LEU A 226 9.95 24.37 -3.25
C LEU A 226 10.94 23.44 -2.52
N LYS A 227 12.02 23.97 -1.94
CA LYS A 227 12.98 23.18 -1.16
C LYS A 227 12.42 22.74 0.21
N GLU A 228 11.56 23.54 0.85
CA GLU A 228 10.84 23.10 2.06
C GLU A 228 9.81 22.02 1.73
N ILE A 229 9.02 22.16 0.65
CA ILE A 229 8.09 21.10 0.19
C ILE A 229 8.84 19.81 -0.09
N ALA A 230 9.95 19.86 -0.85
CA ALA A 230 10.75 18.67 -1.14
C ALA A 230 11.33 18.02 0.14
N ARG A 231 11.85 18.81 1.08
CA ARG A 231 12.36 18.33 2.37
C ARG A 231 11.28 17.64 3.19
N ASP A 232 10.08 18.23 3.23
CA ASP A 232 8.98 17.72 4.03
C ASP A 232 8.40 16.44 3.37
N THR A 233 8.22 16.41 2.05
CA THR A 233 7.86 15.16 1.33
C THR A 233 8.92 14.07 1.46
N TRP A 234 10.23 14.38 1.55
CA TRP A 234 11.26 13.37 1.83
C TRP A 234 11.01 12.62 3.15
N LEU A 235 10.31 13.23 4.13
CA LEU A 235 9.95 12.54 5.37
C LEU A 235 9.01 11.33 5.14
N TYR A 236 8.22 11.31 4.04
CA TYR A 236 7.50 10.12 3.61
C TYR A 236 8.47 8.95 3.42
N PHE A 237 9.43 9.11 2.50
CA PHE A 237 10.41 8.10 2.13
C PHE A 237 11.45 7.80 3.23
N LYS A 238 11.68 8.75 4.14
CA LYS A 238 12.54 8.54 5.30
C LYS A 238 11.89 7.64 6.35
N ASN A 239 10.58 7.81 6.59
CA ASN A 239 9.89 7.32 7.78
C ASN A 239 8.88 6.19 7.49
N LEU A 240 8.12 6.25 6.39
CA LEU A 240 7.08 5.29 6.02
C LEU A 240 7.65 4.10 5.24
N VAL A 241 8.75 3.58 5.77
CA VAL A 241 9.48 2.41 5.31
C VAL A 241 9.52 1.42 6.49
N ASP A 242 9.26 0.15 6.22
CA ASP A 242 9.30 -0.90 7.23
C ASP A 242 10.76 -1.19 7.70
N LYS A 243 10.98 -1.26 9.01
CA LYS A 243 12.31 -1.49 9.63
C LYS A 243 12.87 -2.90 9.39
N ARG A 244 12.00 -3.91 9.24
CA ARG A 244 12.37 -5.32 9.06
C ARG A 244 12.76 -5.60 7.60
N THR A 245 12.08 -4.98 6.65
CA THR A 245 12.19 -5.28 5.21
C THR A 245 12.79 -4.16 4.36
N ASN A 246 12.80 -2.91 4.86
CA ASN A 246 13.24 -1.72 4.13
C ASN A 246 12.43 -1.42 2.85
N LEU A 247 11.15 -1.81 2.84
CA LEU A 247 10.20 -1.49 1.77
C LEU A 247 9.30 -0.30 2.17
N PRO A 248 9.00 0.64 1.25
CA PRO A 248 8.02 1.71 1.48
C PRO A 248 6.59 1.15 1.49
N VAL A 249 5.70 1.69 2.33
CA VAL A 249 4.26 1.37 2.24
C VAL A 249 3.58 2.10 1.09
N ASP A 250 2.50 1.54 0.55
CA ASP A 250 1.74 2.11 -0.57
C ASP A 250 1.06 3.43 -0.20
N TRP A 251 0.48 3.52 1.00
CA TRP A 251 -0.14 4.74 1.50
C TRP A 251 -0.35 4.77 3.01
N ILE A 252 -0.58 5.99 3.52
CA ILE A 252 -1.20 6.21 4.85
C ILE A 252 -2.39 7.17 4.74
N ASP A 253 -3.31 7.07 5.70
CA ASP A 253 -4.55 7.86 5.79
C ASP A 253 -4.71 8.41 7.22
N LEU A 254 -4.82 9.74 7.33
CA LEU A 254 -4.78 10.47 8.59
C LEU A 254 -6.08 11.22 8.92
N ASP A 255 -7.23 10.79 8.40
CA ASP A 255 -8.56 11.38 8.69
C ASP A 255 -8.72 11.78 10.17
N GLU A 256 -9.23 12.98 10.43
CA GLU A 256 -9.41 13.49 11.81
C GLU A 256 -10.54 12.81 12.58
N ASN A 257 -11.41 12.05 11.90
CA ASN A 257 -12.60 11.41 12.47
C ASN A 257 -12.47 9.87 12.55
N LYS A 258 -11.30 9.31 12.25
CA LYS A 258 -11.02 7.87 12.26
C LYS A 258 -9.67 7.58 12.90
N GLU A 259 -9.46 6.32 13.27
CA GLU A 259 -8.11 5.81 13.45
C GLU A 259 -7.34 5.86 12.13
N TYR A 260 -6.02 6.00 12.21
CA TYR A 260 -5.15 6.04 11.04
C TYR A 260 -5.17 4.70 10.32
N ARG A 261 -4.97 4.70 8.99
CA ARG A 261 -4.87 3.47 8.19
C ARG A 261 -3.58 3.47 7.37
N ILE A 262 -3.08 2.28 7.07
CA ILE A 262 -1.83 2.05 6.33
C ILE A 262 -2.08 0.96 5.28
N GLY A 263 -1.65 1.17 4.04
CA GLY A 263 -1.56 0.12 3.02
C GLY A 263 -0.25 -0.64 3.20
N ASP A 264 -0.27 -1.76 3.94
CA ASP A 264 0.92 -2.54 4.36
C ASP A 264 1.60 -3.35 3.25
N TYR A 265 1.60 -2.82 2.03
CA TYR A 265 2.07 -3.48 0.83
C TYR A 265 2.82 -2.49 -0.07
N THR A 266 3.55 -3.00 -1.06
CA THR A 266 4.34 -2.21 -2.01
C THR A 266 4.28 -2.80 -3.41
N SER A 267 4.39 -1.93 -4.42
CA SER A 267 4.64 -2.31 -5.81
C SER A 267 6.10 -2.13 -6.24
N PRO A 268 6.50 -2.75 -7.36
CA PRO A 268 7.75 -2.40 -8.04
C PRO A 268 7.83 -0.92 -8.44
N THR A 269 6.71 -0.26 -8.77
CA THR A 269 6.66 1.21 -8.98
C THR A 269 7.08 1.96 -7.71
N ASN A 270 6.52 1.62 -6.56
CA ASN A 270 6.82 2.28 -5.29
C ASN A 270 8.29 2.11 -4.89
N ILE A 271 8.86 0.93 -5.11
CA ILE A 271 10.28 0.65 -4.88
C ILE A 271 11.16 1.46 -5.86
N GLY A 272 10.78 1.52 -7.14
CA GLY A 272 11.45 2.35 -8.14
C GLY A 272 11.44 3.85 -7.79
N LEU A 273 10.29 4.38 -7.38
CA LEU A 273 10.14 5.76 -6.94
C LEU A 273 10.89 6.05 -5.63
N TYR A 274 10.94 5.10 -4.68
CA TYR A 274 11.78 5.22 -3.48
C TYR A 274 13.27 5.29 -3.83
N PHE A 275 13.73 4.51 -4.81
CA PHE A 275 15.10 4.61 -5.33
C PHE A 275 15.40 5.97 -6.00
N LEU A 276 14.48 6.48 -6.82
CA LEU A 276 14.58 7.84 -7.37
C LEU A 276 14.55 8.91 -6.27
N ALA A 277 13.78 8.70 -5.20
CA ALA A 277 13.70 9.61 -4.06
C ALA A 277 14.99 9.60 -3.21
N ILE A 278 15.64 8.45 -3.01
CA ILE A 278 16.96 8.37 -2.35
C ILE A 278 18.00 9.18 -3.14
N VAL A 279 18.04 9.04 -4.47
CA VAL A 279 18.97 9.80 -5.33
C VAL A 279 18.64 11.30 -5.29
N GLY A 280 17.36 11.67 -5.37
CA GLY A 280 16.95 13.07 -5.24
C GLY A 280 17.27 13.67 -3.87
N ALA A 281 17.12 12.94 -2.78
CA ALA A 281 17.46 13.38 -1.44
C ALA A 281 18.97 13.56 -1.24
N TYR A 282 19.78 12.71 -1.87
CA TYR A 282 21.23 12.86 -1.93
C TYR A 282 21.63 14.13 -2.71
N GLU A 283 21.13 14.31 -3.95
CA GLU A 283 21.45 15.48 -4.78
C GLU A 283 20.95 16.82 -4.18
N LEU A 284 19.85 16.80 -3.41
CA LEU A 284 19.34 17.98 -2.68
C LEU A 284 20.12 18.30 -1.39
N GLY A 285 20.98 17.38 -0.93
CA GLY A 285 21.74 17.47 0.32
C GLY A 285 20.91 17.19 1.58
N PHE A 286 19.84 16.40 1.48
CA PHE A 286 18.99 15.98 2.61
C PHE A 286 19.52 14.73 3.33
N ILE A 287 20.26 13.87 2.63
CA ILE A 287 20.94 12.69 3.18
C ILE A 287 22.39 12.62 2.68
N THR A 288 23.24 11.87 3.37
CA THR A 288 24.62 11.63 2.94
C THR A 288 24.70 10.48 1.93
N ARG A 289 25.82 10.38 1.18
CA ARG A 289 26.10 9.22 0.31
C ARG A 289 26.06 7.89 1.09
N GLY A 290 26.53 7.90 2.34
CA GLY A 290 26.49 6.74 3.22
C GLY A 290 25.07 6.30 3.57
N GLU A 291 24.21 7.23 4.01
CA GLU A 291 22.79 6.93 4.30
C GLU A 291 22.03 6.48 3.03
N ALA A 292 22.37 7.05 1.86
CA ALA A 292 21.79 6.62 0.58
C ALA A 292 22.16 5.16 0.25
N LEU A 293 23.45 4.80 0.35
CA LEU A 293 23.93 3.43 0.13
C LEU A 293 23.34 2.45 1.14
N GLU A 294 23.34 2.78 2.43
CA GLU A 294 22.78 1.95 3.52
C GLU A 294 21.31 1.58 3.24
N ARG A 295 20.48 2.57 2.88
CA ARG A 295 19.06 2.35 2.52
C ARG A 295 18.89 1.45 1.30
N VAL A 296 19.70 1.65 0.26
CA VAL A 296 19.60 0.86 -0.98
C VAL A 296 20.08 -0.57 -0.75
N GLU A 297 21.20 -0.78 -0.07
CA GLU A 297 21.71 -2.11 0.28
C GLU A 297 20.71 -2.88 1.17
N ALA A 298 20.12 -2.23 2.17
CA ALA A 298 19.08 -2.83 3.00
C ALA A 298 17.86 -3.24 2.17
N THR A 299 17.42 -2.40 1.22
CA THR A 299 16.32 -2.72 0.30
C THR A 299 16.69 -3.89 -0.62
N PHE A 300 17.90 -3.91 -1.19
CA PHE A 300 18.40 -5.00 -2.04
C PHE A 300 18.50 -6.33 -1.29
N ASN A 301 18.89 -6.31 -0.01
CA ASN A 301 18.86 -7.49 0.86
C ASN A 301 17.44 -8.06 1.06
N THR A 302 16.39 -7.28 0.78
CA THR A 302 15.01 -7.78 0.70
C THR A 302 14.59 -8.14 -0.72
N LEU A 303 14.97 -7.38 -1.76
CA LEU A 303 14.66 -7.73 -3.15
C LEU A 303 15.20 -9.11 -3.56
N ARG A 304 16.32 -9.56 -2.97
CA ARG A 304 16.85 -10.92 -3.14
C ARG A 304 15.99 -12.03 -2.52
N LYS A 305 15.10 -11.71 -1.57
CA LYS A 305 14.18 -12.64 -0.89
C LYS A 305 12.81 -12.69 -1.57
N LEU A 306 12.39 -11.61 -2.25
CA LEU A 306 11.11 -11.56 -2.95
C LEU A 306 11.04 -12.63 -4.05
N PRO A 307 10.00 -13.48 -4.09
CA PRO A 307 9.79 -14.38 -5.22
C PRO A 307 9.51 -13.59 -6.50
N ARG A 308 9.95 -14.12 -7.65
CA ARG A 308 9.88 -13.46 -8.97
C ARG A 308 9.41 -14.46 -10.03
N TRP A 309 8.97 -13.97 -11.19
CA TRP A 309 8.68 -14.79 -12.37
C TRP A 309 9.52 -14.27 -13.53
N ARG A 310 10.41 -15.11 -14.08
CA ARG A 310 11.38 -14.72 -15.13
C ARG A 310 12.13 -13.41 -14.78
N GLY A 311 12.56 -13.35 -13.52
CA GLY A 311 13.22 -12.20 -12.88
C GLY A 311 12.36 -10.95 -12.65
N LEU A 312 11.19 -10.84 -13.29
CA LEU A 312 10.20 -9.80 -13.03
C LEU A 312 9.53 -9.98 -11.67
N PHE A 313 9.25 -8.87 -11.01
CA PHE A 313 8.62 -8.80 -9.70
C PHE A 313 7.09 -8.80 -9.83
N TYR A 314 6.42 -9.38 -8.85
CA TYR A 314 4.97 -9.33 -8.71
C TYR A 314 4.52 -7.90 -8.38
N ASN A 315 3.31 -7.54 -8.79
CA ASN A 315 2.81 -6.18 -8.61
C ASN A 315 2.62 -5.83 -7.12
N TRP A 316 2.26 -6.78 -6.26
CA TRP A 316 2.01 -6.47 -4.85
C TRP A 316 2.62 -7.49 -3.87
N TYR A 317 3.47 -6.99 -2.98
CA TYR A 317 4.03 -7.70 -1.83
C TYR A 317 3.65 -7.00 -0.52
N SER A 318 3.41 -7.72 0.57
CA SER A 318 3.32 -7.10 1.90
C SER A 318 4.70 -6.56 2.32
N THR A 319 4.73 -5.34 2.86
CA THR A 319 5.92 -4.72 3.43
C THR A 319 6.38 -5.39 4.73
N THR A 320 5.49 -6.12 5.42
CA THR A 320 5.76 -6.69 6.74
C THR A 320 6.38 -8.09 6.65
N ASN A 321 5.85 -8.94 5.76
CA ASN A 321 6.18 -10.39 5.70
C ASN A 321 6.59 -10.91 4.31
N LEU A 322 6.66 -10.03 3.28
CA LEU A 322 7.05 -10.35 1.91
C LEU A 322 6.12 -11.29 1.12
N GLN A 323 4.93 -11.64 1.64
CA GLN A 323 3.93 -12.42 0.91
C GLN A 323 3.43 -11.67 -0.33
N ILE A 324 3.18 -12.41 -1.42
CA ILE A 324 2.59 -11.88 -2.66
C ILE A 324 1.07 -11.81 -2.47
N THR A 325 0.53 -10.60 -2.37
CA THR A 325 -0.92 -10.40 -2.16
C THR A 325 -1.75 -10.55 -3.44
N ARG A 326 -1.10 -10.44 -4.62
CA ARG A 326 -1.69 -10.79 -5.92
C ARG A 326 -0.64 -11.40 -6.86
N LYS A 327 -0.89 -12.62 -7.35
CA LYS A 327 -0.05 -13.31 -8.36
C LYS A 327 -0.21 -12.70 -9.76
N TYR A 328 0.12 -11.43 -9.90
CA TYR A 328 0.08 -10.67 -11.15
C TYR A 328 1.45 -10.05 -11.41
N ILE A 329 1.97 -10.21 -12.62
CA ILE A 329 3.18 -9.52 -13.10
C ILE A 329 2.70 -8.34 -13.94
N SER A 330 3.20 -7.15 -13.64
CA SER A 330 2.79 -5.90 -14.31
C SER A 330 3.95 -5.33 -15.13
N SER A 331 3.70 -4.97 -16.38
CA SER A 331 4.77 -4.44 -17.25
C SER A 331 5.21 -3.04 -16.80
N VAL A 332 4.27 -2.15 -16.50
CA VAL A 332 4.55 -0.77 -16.10
C VAL A 332 5.31 -0.69 -14.77
N ASP A 333 4.92 -1.50 -13.78
CA ASP A 333 5.55 -1.45 -12.45
C ASP A 333 6.99 -1.95 -12.50
N ASN A 334 7.24 -3.03 -13.24
CA ASN A 334 8.61 -3.52 -13.45
C ASN A 334 9.44 -2.48 -14.20
N GLY A 335 8.87 -1.78 -15.17
CA GLY A 335 9.53 -0.67 -15.88
C GLY A 335 9.96 0.46 -14.95
N TRP A 336 9.12 0.86 -13.99
CA TRP A 336 9.47 1.89 -13.01
C TRP A 336 10.51 1.41 -11.99
N LEU A 337 10.49 0.13 -11.59
CA LEU A 337 11.59 -0.46 -10.83
C LEU A 337 12.91 -0.43 -11.61
N SER A 338 12.88 -0.82 -12.89
CA SER A 338 14.05 -0.74 -13.77
C SER A 338 14.55 0.69 -13.94
N ALA A 339 13.66 1.69 -14.03
CA ALA A 339 14.06 3.10 -14.08
C ALA A 339 14.79 3.56 -12.81
N GLY A 340 14.30 3.13 -11.63
CA GLY A 340 14.99 3.35 -10.35
C GLY A 340 16.37 2.70 -10.29
N LEU A 341 16.50 1.44 -10.74
CA LEU A 341 17.77 0.71 -10.78
C LEU A 341 18.80 1.31 -11.75
N ILE A 342 18.35 1.79 -12.90
CA ILE A 342 19.17 2.50 -13.91
C ILE A 342 19.73 3.79 -13.30
N VAL A 343 18.89 4.63 -12.68
CA VAL A 343 19.35 5.86 -12.02
C VAL A 343 20.29 5.58 -10.85
N LEU A 344 20.00 4.54 -10.04
CA LEU A 344 20.83 4.14 -8.90
C LEU A 344 22.26 3.79 -9.32
N ARG A 345 22.45 2.91 -10.31
CA ARG A 345 23.81 2.49 -10.71
C ARG A 345 24.65 3.62 -11.28
N GLN A 346 23.99 4.61 -11.87
CA GLN A 346 24.62 5.78 -12.46
C GLN A 346 24.96 6.86 -11.41
N ALA A 347 24.19 6.97 -10.32
CA ALA A 347 24.48 7.84 -9.18
C ALA A 347 25.51 7.24 -8.21
N PHE A 348 25.45 5.91 -8.03
CA PHE A 348 26.22 5.15 -7.05
C PHE A 348 26.91 3.93 -7.71
N PRO A 349 28.10 4.10 -8.32
CA PRO A 349 28.85 3.01 -8.93
C PRO A 349 29.18 1.84 -7.98
N GLU A 350 29.18 2.08 -6.66
CA GLU A 350 29.37 1.07 -5.61
C GLU A 350 28.36 -0.08 -5.68
N ILE A 351 27.13 0.20 -6.14
CA ILE A 351 26.03 -0.76 -6.25
C ILE A 351 25.71 -1.17 -7.70
N GLU A 352 26.47 -0.67 -8.69
CA GLU A 352 26.26 -0.95 -10.11
C GLU A 352 26.12 -2.45 -10.42
N PRO A 353 26.99 -3.35 -9.90
CA PRO A 353 26.89 -4.77 -10.23
C PRO A 353 25.56 -5.41 -9.78
N VAL A 354 24.99 -4.95 -8.66
CA VAL A 354 23.73 -5.48 -8.11
C VAL A 354 22.53 -4.94 -8.90
N CYS A 355 22.55 -3.67 -9.28
CA CYS A 355 21.55 -3.12 -10.18
C CYS A 355 21.56 -3.85 -11.54
N THR A 356 22.76 -4.10 -12.08
CA THR A 356 22.97 -4.79 -13.36
C THR A 356 22.54 -6.26 -13.30
N GLU A 357 22.83 -6.98 -12.22
CA GLU A 357 22.31 -8.34 -11.96
C GLU A 357 20.77 -8.37 -12.03
N ILE A 358 20.09 -7.44 -11.35
CA ILE A 358 18.63 -7.38 -11.32
C ILE A 358 18.06 -6.98 -12.71
N LEU A 359 18.63 -5.95 -13.36
CA LEU A 359 18.19 -5.46 -14.68
C LEU A 359 18.38 -6.49 -15.81
N GLN A 360 19.43 -7.31 -15.74
CA GLN A 360 19.66 -8.40 -16.69
C GLN A 360 18.73 -9.59 -16.42
N GLY A 361 18.38 -9.85 -15.16
CA GLY A 361 17.44 -10.92 -14.81
C GLY A 361 15.99 -10.63 -15.22
N MET A 362 15.58 -9.37 -15.32
CA MET A 362 14.21 -8.96 -15.70
C MET A 362 13.99 -9.12 -17.21
N ASP A 363 13.28 -10.18 -17.61
CA ASP A 363 13.04 -10.57 -19.01
C ASP A 363 11.71 -10.01 -19.55
N TYR A 364 11.76 -8.86 -20.23
CA TYR A 364 10.59 -8.19 -20.82
C TYR A 364 10.12 -8.81 -22.13
N SER A 365 10.89 -9.70 -22.77
CA SER A 365 10.44 -10.42 -23.97
C SER A 365 9.18 -11.25 -23.72
N THR A 366 8.98 -11.60 -22.44
CA THR A 366 7.86 -12.38 -21.87
C THR A 366 6.57 -11.58 -21.77
N LEU A 367 6.67 -10.25 -21.77
CA LEU A 367 5.57 -9.29 -21.69
C LEU A 367 5.22 -8.73 -23.07
N TYR A 368 6.02 -9.04 -24.10
CA TYR A 368 5.85 -8.56 -25.45
C TYR A 368 4.98 -9.49 -26.29
N ASP A 369 3.93 -8.93 -26.89
CA ASP A 369 3.13 -9.60 -27.92
C ASP A 369 3.81 -9.37 -29.29
N PRO A 370 4.36 -10.41 -29.95
CA PRO A 370 5.00 -10.25 -31.26
C PRO A 370 4.02 -10.14 -32.42
N VAL A 371 2.71 -10.38 -32.21
CA VAL A 371 1.66 -10.25 -33.24
C VAL A 371 1.18 -8.80 -33.28
N GLU A 372 0.85 -8.23 -32.12
CA GLU A 372 0.48 -6.82 -31.99
C GLU A 372 1.71 -5.87 -32.00
N GLY A 373 2.88 -6.39 -31.64
CA GLY A 373 4.13 -5.65 -31.46
C GLY A 373 4.09 -4.67 -30.27
N LYS A 374 3.43 -5.07 -29.18
CA LYS A 374 3.11 -4.23 -28.01
C LYS A 374 3.34 -4.99 -26.72
N LEU A 375 3.69 -4.30 -25.65
CA LEU A 375 3.69 -4.90 -24.30
C LEU A 375 2.25 -5.14 -23.84
N TYR A 376 1.95 -6.33 -23.32
CA TYR A 376 0.73 -6.59 -22.54
C TYR A 376 0.71 -5.68 -21.30
N LEU A 377 -0.49 -5.46 -20.74
CA LEU A 377 -0.62 -4.86 -19.40
C LEU A 377 0.11 -5.69 -18.33
N GLY A 378 0.04 -7.01 -18.46
CA GLY A 378 0.75 -7.95 -17.59
C GLY A 378 0.33 -9.39 -17.79
N TYR A 379 0.62 -10.24 -16.80
CA TYR A 379 0.27 -11.66 -16.76
C TYR A 379 -0.40 -12.03 -15.43
N GLU A 380 -1.45 -12.85 -15.51
CA GLU A 380 -2.09 -13.51 -14.37
C GLU A 380 -1.47 -14.89 -14.14
N LEU A 381 -0.81 -15.07 -12.99
CA LEU A 381 -0.09 -16.28 -12.58
C LEU A 381 -0.92 -17.14 -11.60
N ASN A 382 -2.23 -16.87 -11.54
CA ASN A 382 -3.23 -17.68 -10.84
C ASN A 382 -3.69 -18.91 -11.65
N ARG A 383 -3.02 -19.21 -12.77
CA ARG A 383 -3.34 -20.30 -13.71
C ARG A 383 -2.04 -20.94 -14.22
N GLU A 384 -2.11 -22.22 -14.56
CA GLU A 384 -1.05 -22.95 -15.25
C GLU A 384 -1.55 -23.42 -16.63
N PRO A 385 -0.91 -23.03 -17.75
CA PRO A 385 0.17 -22.04 -17.83
C PRO A 385 -0.29 -20.61 -17.46
N PRO A 386 0.63 -19.70 -17.09
CA PRO A 386 0.32 -18.28 -16.91
C PRO A 386 -0.30 -17.64 -18.15
N VAL A 387 -1.21 -16.69 -17.96
CA VAL A 387 -2.03 -16.12 -19.04
C VAL A 387 -1.81 -14.60 -19.14
N PRO A 388 -1.53 -14.04 -20.33
CA PRO A 388 -1.45 -12.58 -20.51
C PRO A 388 -2.80 -11.92 -20.27
N THR A 389 -2.78 -10.64 -19.88
CA THR A 389 -3.97 -9.79 -19.91
C THR A 389 -4.47 -9.60 -21.35
N PRO A 390 -5.78 -9.51 -21.60
CA PRO A 390 -6.36 -9.29 -22.93
C PRO A 390 -6.17 -7.86 -23.48
N TYR A 391 -5.22 -7.11 -22.93
CA TYR A 391 -4.99 -5.68 -23.18
C TYR A 391 -3.48 -5.41 -23.24
N HIS A 392 -3.12 -4.38 -24.02
CA HIS A 392 -1.74 -3.93 -24.23
C HIS A 392 -1.60 -2.44 -23.88
N TYR A 393 -0.38 -2.02 -23.57
CA TYR A 393 -0.03 -0.61 -23.44
C TYR A 393 0.07 0.03 -24.83
N GLY A 394 -1.11 0.40 -25.36
CA GLY A 394 -1.32 0.74 -26.75
C GLY A 394 -1.34 2.23 -27.11
N GLN A 395 -1.20 3.16 -26.17
CA GLN A 395 -1.12 4.61 -26.46
C GLN A 395 0.20 5.22 -25.97
N ILE A 396 0.82 6.08 -26.78
CA ILE A 396 2.17 6.59 -26.47
C ILE A 396 2.16 7.66 -25.38
N ALA A 397 1.12 8.49 -25.29
CA ALA A 397 1.02 9.58 -24.33
C ALA A 397 0.58 9.10 -22.91
N THR A 398 1.15 7.98 -22.47
CA THR A 398 0.88 7.34 -21.16
C THR A 398 2.19 6.99 -20.46
N GLU A 399 2.14 6.74 -19.15
CA GLU A 399 3.28 6.46 -18.28
C GLU A 399 4.15 5.22 -18.64
N PRO A 400 3.65 4.14 -19.28
CA PRO A 400 4.44 2.94 -19.57
C PRO A 400 5.44 3.11 -20.71
N ARG A 401 5.47 4.26 -21.42
CA ARG A 401 6.48 4.49 -22.47
C ARG A 401 7.92 4.43 -21.94
N VAL A 402 8.13 4.70 -20.64
CA VAL A 402 9.41 4.45 -19.96
C VAL A 402 9.77 2.96 -19.97
N THR A 403 8.79 2.08 -19.76
CA THR A 403 8.96 0.61 -19.86
C THR A 403 9.32 0.20 -21.29
N SER A 404 8.61 0.73 -22.30
CA SER A 404 8.91 0.48 -23.70
C SER A 404 10.34 0.86 -24.06
N LEU A 405 10.79 2.05 -23.66
CA LEU A 405 12.15 2.52 -23.93
C LEU A 405 13.21 1.65 -23.22
N ILE A 406 12.99 1.27 -21.95
CA ILE A 406 13.87 0.37 -21.20
C ILE A 406 13.96 -1.02 -21.84
N ALA A 407 12.82 -1.60 -22.25
CA ALA A 407 12.77 -2.94 -22.83
C ALA A 407 13.48 -3.00 -24.19
N ILE A 408 13.34 -1.96 -25.02
CA ILE A 408 14.11 -1.82 -26.27
C ILE A 408 15.59 -1.60 -25.96
N GLY A 409 15.92 -0.74 -24.98
CA GLY A 409 17.30 -0.44 -24.58
C GLY A 409 18.07 -1.64 -24.02
N LYS A 410 17.36 -2.60 -23.42
CA LYS A 410 17.92 -3.89 -22.97
C LYS A 410 18.11 -4.90 -24.12
N GLY A 411 17.44 -4.70 -25.27
CA GLY A 411 17.37 -5.67 -26.36
C GLY A 411 16.31 -6.77 -26.17
N ASP A 412 15.49 -6.69 -25.12
CA ASP A 412 14.40 -7.63 -24.84
C ASP A 412 13.23 -7.49 -25.84
N VAL A 413 13.11 -6.32 -26.48
CA VAL A 413 12.00 -5.91 -27.34
C VAL A 413 12.54 -5.15 -28.58
N PRO A 414 12.03 -5.39 -29.80
CA PRO A 414 12.53 -4.71 -31.02
C PRO A 414 12.15 -3.21 -31.06
N PRO A 415 13.00 -2.30 -31.59
CA PRO A 415 12.72 -0.85 -31.70
C PRO A 415 11.39 -0.50 -32.37
N GLU A 416 10.96 -1.32 -33.33
CA GLU A 416 9.67 -1.34 -34.01
C GLU A 416 8.47 -1.22 -33.04
N HIS A 417 8.60 -1.73 -31.82
CA HIS A 417 7.60 -1.58 -30.76
C HIS A 417 7.23 -0.10 -30.53
N TRP A 418 8.21 0.81 -30.53
CA TRP A 418 8.00 2.24 -30.27
C TRP A 418 7.01 2.89 -31.26
N PHE A 419 7.00 2.41 -32.51
CA PHE A 419 6.16 2.93 -33.59
C PHE A 419 4.83 2.17 -33.75
N ARG A 420 4.72 0.95 -33.19
CA ARG A 420 3.46 0.18 -33.15
C ARG A 420 2.49 0.62 -32.04
N ILE A 421 2.97 1.39 -31.06
CA ILE A 421 2.12 2.08 -30.08
C ILE A 421 1.34 3.20 -30.77
N TYR A 422 0.04 3.36 -30.51
CA TYR A 422 -0.78 4.39 -31.15
C TYR A 422 -0.49 5.80 -30.63
N ARG A 423 -0.52 6.79 -31.53
CA ARG A 423 -0.55 8.22 -31.19
C ARG A 423 -2.00 8.62 -30.90
N THR A 424 -2.91 8.34 -31.84
CA THR A 424 -4.36 8.20 -31.57
C THR A 424 -4.84 6.82 -31.97
N LEU A 425 -5.89 6.32 -31.32
CA LEU A 425 -6.51 5.05 -31.66
C LEU A 425 -7.09 5.05 -33.10
N PRO A 426 -7.18 3.88 -33.77
CA PRO A 426 -7.62 3.78 -35.17
C PRO A 426 -8.90 4.55 -35.47
N ILE A 427 -8.93 5.27 -36.60
CA ILE A 427 -10.05 6.16 -36.99
C ILE A 427 -11.40 5.44 -37.19
N SER A 428 -11.39 4.11 -37.31
CA SER A 428 -12.55 3.23 -37.35
C SER A 428 -13.17 2.93 -35.97
N TRP A 429 -12.44 3.21 -34.87
CA TRP A 429 -12.90 2.99 -33.50
C TRP A 429 -13.73 4.19 -33.04
N THR A 430 -15.02 4.19 -33.39
CA THR A 430 -15.96 5.30 -33.17
C THR A 430 -16.38 5.54 -31.72
N TRP A 431 -15.92 4.72 -30.77
CA TRP A 431 -16.17 4.91 -29.34
C TRP A 431 -15.25 5.97 -28.69
N GLN A 432 -14.15 6.32 -29.36
CA GLN A 432 -13.15 7.23 -28.81
C GLN A 432 -13.65 8.69 -28.82
N ARG A 433 -13.19 9.50 -27.85
CA ARG A 433 -13.73 10.85 -27.56
C ARG A 433 -13.75 11.83 -28.74
N GLN A 434 -12.72 11.84 -29.57
CA GLN A 434 -12.67 12.67 -30.78
C GLN A 434 -12.30 11.80 -31.98
N LYS A 435 -12.88 12.07 -33.15
CA LYS A 435 -12.37 11.49 -34.40
C LYS A 435 -10.99 12.13 -34.68
N PRO A 436 -9.89 11.36 -34.72
CA PRO A 436 -8.57 11.95 -34.84
C PRO A 436 -8.32 12.54 -36.23
N GLU A 437 -7.64 13.68 -36.24
CA GLU A 437 -7.04 14.29 -37.44
C GLU A 437 -5.55 13.94 -37.47
N GLY A 438 -4.94 13.82 -38.64
CA GLY A 438 -3.54 13.42 -38.73
C GLY A 438 -3.07 13.08 -40.15
N LYS A 439 -1.87 12.52 -40.22
CA LYS A 439 -1.22 12.06 -41.46
C LYS A 439 -0.47 10.75 -41.17
N TYR A 440 -0.16 9.98 -42.20
CA TYR A 440 0.76 8.86 -42.06
C TYR A 440 2.20 9.32 -42.30
N ARG A 441 3.15 8.76 -41.55
CA ARG A 441 4.59 8.81 -41.80
C ARG A 441 5.18 7.41 -41.59
N GLU A 442 6.15 7.05 -42.40
CA GLU A 442 6.88 5.78 -42.26
C GLU A 442 8.05 5.95 -41.29
N TYR A 443 8.15 5.07 -40.29
CA TYR A 443 9.25 5.01 -39.33
C TYR A 443 9.66 3.55 -39.11
N LEU A 444 10.92 3.20 -39.42
CA LEU A 444 11.43 1.81 -39.36
C LEU A 444 10.52 0.81 -40.11
N GLU A 445 10.16 1.14 -41.37
CA GLU A 445 9.26 0.35 -42.23
C GLU A 445 7.82 0.15 -41.66
N ILE A 446 7.40 1.01 -40.72
CA ILE A 446 6.06 1.01 -40.13
C ILE A 446 5.31 2.30 -40.49
N ASP A 447 4.13 2.15 -41.09
CA ASP A 447 3.16 3.23 -41.29
C ASP A 447 2.57 3.70 -39.94
N VAL A 448 3.09 4.79 -39.39
CA VAL A 448 2.59 5.43 -38.17
C VAL A 448 1.56 6.49 -38.54
N PHE A 449 0.34 6.37 -38.02
CA PHE A 449 -0.62 7.46 -38.05
C PHE A 449 -0.30 8.47 -36.94
N GLU A 450 0.30 9.60 -37.31
CA GLU A 450 0.53 10.76 -36.46
C GLU A 450 -0.78 11.53 -36.25
N GLY A 451 -1.72 10.87 -35.57
CA GLY A 451 -3.00 11.43 -35.22
C GLY A 451 -2.95 12.31 -33.97
N TYR A 452 -3.86 13.27 -33.92
CA TYR A 452 -4.07 14.17 -32.80
C TYR A 452 -5.56 14.49 -32.60
N TYR A 453 -5.88 14.91 -31.38
CA TYR A 453 -7.12 15.53 -30.95
C TYR A 453 -6.93 17.06 -30.86
N LYS A 454 -8.04 17.81 -30.79
CA LYS A 454 -8.01 19.27 -30.61
C LYS A 454 -8.57 19.68 -29.25
N TYR A 455 -7.94 20.67 -28.64
CA TYR A 455 -8.49 21.42 -27.51
C TYR A 455 -8.34 22.92 -27.83
N LYS A 456 -9.46 23.55 -28.24
CA LYS A 456 -9.44 24.89 -28.87
C LYS A 456 -8.43 24.91 -30.02
N ASP A 457 -7.46 25.83 -30.00
CA ASP A 457 -6.40 25.96 -31.00
C ASP A 457 -5.21 25.00 -30.77
N LEU A 458 -5.17 24.29 -29.64
CA LEU A 458 -4.11 23.33 -29.33
C LEU A 458 -4.41 21.98 -29.99
N LYS A 459 -3.36 21.37 -30.54
CA LYS A 459 -3.34 19.95 -30.94
C LYS A 459 -2.65 19.13 -29.86
N ILE A 460 -3.21 17.96 -29.55
CA ILE A 460 -2.74 17.06 -28.48
C ILE A 460 -2.82 15.60 -28.97
N VAL A 461 -1.76 14.83 -28.74
CA VAL A 461 -1.74 13.36 -28.82
C VAL A 461 -2.29 12.83 -27.49
N PRO A 462 -3.47 12.18 -27.46
CA PRO A 462 -4.20 11.88 -26.24
C PRO A 462 -3.66 10.67 -25.47
N SER A 463 -3.91 10.66 -24.16
CA SER A 463 -3.74 9.49 -23.28
C SER A 463 -5.00 8.62 -23.27
N TRP A 464 -5.16 7.66 -22.35
CA TRP A 464 -6.45 6.99 -22.17
C TRP A 464 -7.46 7.89 -21.47
N GLY A 465 -7.04 8.51 -20.36
CA GLY A 465 -7.90 9.20 -19.41
C GLY A 465 -8.03 10.72 -19.58
N GLY A 466 -7.06 11.36 -20.22
CA GLY A 466 -6.86 12.80 -20.08
C GLY A 466 -6.37 13.18 -18.67
N SER A 467 -5.71 12.25 -17.97
CA SER A 467 -5.19 12.40 -16.62
C SER A 467 -3.74 12.92 -16.69
N LEU A 468 -3.41 13.99 -15.96
CA LEU A 468 -2.16 14.71 -16.22
C LEU A 468 -0.89 13.87 -15.95
N PHE A 469 -0.95 12.88 -15.06
CA PHE A 469 0.18 11.98 -14.79
C PHE A 469 0.49 11.02 -15.96
N GLU A 470 -0.49 10.61 -16.77
CA GLU A 470 -0.26 9.76 -17.97
C GLU A 470 0.73 10.43 -18.93
N PHE A 471 0.56 11.74 -19.12
CA PHE A 471 1.44 12.55 -19.94
C PHE A 471 2.77 12.82 -19.24
N LEU A 472 2.76 13.23 -17.97
CA LEU A 472 3.94 13.83 -17.35
C LEU A 472 4.78 12.90 -16.46
N MET A 473 4.27 11.78 -15.94
CA MET A 473 5.08 10.88 -15.09
C MET A 473 6.39 10.44 -15.78
N PRO A 474 6.45 10.18 -17.10
CA PRO A 474 7.71 9.90 -17.78
C PRO A 474 8.77 11.01 -17.70
N VAL A 475 8.39 12.29 -17.55
CA VAL A 475 9.37 13.42 -17.49
C VAL A 475 10.17 13.47 -16.19
N LEU A 476 9.90 12.55 -15.24
CA LEU A 476 10.74 12.31 -14.06
C LEU A 476 12.12 11.73 -14.44
N VAL A 477 12.19 10.96 -15.53
CA VAL A 477 13.42 10.31 -16.02
C VAL A 477 13.73 10.65 -17.49
N LEU A 478 12.71 10.88 -18.33
CA LEU A 478 12.88 11.19 -19.76
C LEU A 478 13.09 12.69 -20.02
N LYS A 479 14.10 13.01 -20.85
CA LYS A 479 14.43 14.36 -21.33
C LYS A 479 13.53 14.83 -22.50
N GLU A 480 12.22 14.57 -22.45
CA GLU A 480 11.30 14.81 -23.58
C GLU A 480 11.25 16.28 -24.03
N LYS A 481 11.40 17.22 -23.08
CA LYS A 481 11.48 18.66 -23.35
C LYS A 481 12.75 19.06 -24.13
N GLU A 482 13.85 18.33 -23.93
CA GLU A 482 15.17 18.61 -24.50
C GLU A 482 15.36 17.86 -25.85
N LEU A 483 14.91 16.60 -25.92
CA LEU A 483 15.15 15.68 -27.03
C LEU A 483 13.97 15.56 -28.01
N ALA A 484 12.73 15.77 -27.53
CA ALA A 484 11.50 15.70 -28.32
C ALA A 484 10.75 17.06 -28.36
N PRO A 485 11.42 18.23 -28.54
CA PRO A 485 10.79 19.56 -28.43
C PRO A 485 9.73 19.85 -29.51
N ARG A 486 9.60 18.97 -30.52
CA ARG A 486 8.54 19.00 -31.55
C ARG A 486 7.66 17.75 -31.54
N GLY A 487 7.89 16.82 -30.62
CA GLY A 487 7.13 15.58 -30.43
C GLY A 487 6.49 15.55 -29.04
N LEU A 488 6.85 14.54 -28.23
CA LEU A 488 6.33 14.38 -26.86
C LEU A 488 6.54 15.62 -25.97
N GLY A 489 7.65 16.35 -26.09
CA GLY A 489 7.90 17.59 -25.35
C GLY A 489 6.87 18.70 -25.68
N LEU A 490 6.54 18.87 -26.96
CA LEU A 490 5.49 19.78 -27.41
C LEU A 490 4.09 19.32 -26.95
N ASN A 491 3.85 18.00 -26.95
CA ASN A 491 2.60 17.43 -26.47
C ASN A 491 2.36 17.74 -24.99
N ASN A 492 3.38 17.49 -24.15
CA ASN A 492 3.36 17.79 -22.72
C ASN A 492 3.08 19.28 -22.48
N GLU A 493 3.74 20.18 -23.22
CA GLU A 493 3.51 21.62 -23.12
C GLU A 493 2.06 22.01 -23.47
N ASN A 494 1.49 21.44 -24.54
CA ASN A 494 0.10 21.69 -24.94
C ASN A 494 -0.91 21.11 -23.95
N VAL A 495 -0.67 19.91 -23.42
CA VAL A 495 -1.51 19.29 -22.39
C VAL A 495 -1.52 20.12 -21.11
N ILE A 496 -0.36 20.63 -20.66
CA ILE A 496 -0.32 21.50 -19.47
C ILE A 496 -1.13 22.79 -19.69
N LYS A 497 -0.98 23.44 -20.85
CA LYS A 497 -1.81 24.62 -21.21
C LYS A 497 -3.31 24.28 -21.17
N ALA A 498 -3.70 23.15 -21.72
CA ALA A 498 -5.10 22.69 -21.71
C ALA A 498 -5.61 22.41 -20.28
N HIS A 499 -4.81 21.77 -19.41
CA HIS A 499 -5.19 21.53 -18.02
C HIS A 499 -5.33 22.82 -17.18
N ILE A 500 -4.47 23.81 -17.43
CA ILE A 500 -4.56 25.13 -16.79
C ILE A 500 -5.84 25.87 -17.25
N ASP A 501 -6.06 25.95 -18.56
CA ASP A 501 -7.17 26.70 -19.16
C ASP A 501 -8.54 26.06 -18.88
N TYR A 502 -8.64 24.73 -18.93
CA TYR A 502 -9.85 24.00 -18.57
C TYR A 502 -10.25 24.25 -17.10
N ALA A 503 -9.31 24.11 -16.17
CA ALA A 503 -9.59 24.28 -14.75
C ALA A 503 -9.90 25.75 -14.40
N LEU A 504 -9.05 26.69 -14.81
CA LEU A 504 -9.14 28.09 -14.38
C LEU A 504 -10.11 28.94 -15.20
N SER A 505 -10.21 28.72 -16.53
CA SER A 505 -11.05 29.54 -17.42
C SER A 505 -12.44 28.95 -17.65
N GLU A 506 -12.52 27.65 -17.99
CA GLU A 506 -13.80 27.00 -18.30
C GLU A 506 -14.58 26.60 -17.05
N LYS A 507 -13.96 25.77 -16.21
CA LYS A 507 -14.56 25.29 -14.95
C LYS A 507 -14.55 26.35 -13.85
N LYS A 508 -13.67 27.36 -13.94
CA LYS A 508 -13.51 28.46 -12.97
C LYS A 508 -13.18 27.97 -11.57
N TYR A 509 -12.43 26.88 -11.50
CA TYR A 509 -11.83 26.38 -10.27
C TYR A 509 -10.71 27.35 -9.84
N PRO A 510 -10.48 27.53 -8.52
CA PRO A 510 -9.46 28.45 -8.04
C PRO A 510 -8.04 27.90 -8.20
N VAL A 511 -7.91 26.61 -8.47
CA VAL A 511 -6.66 25.85 -8.62
C VAL A 511 -6.81 24.80 -9.72
N TRP A 512 -5.69 24.35 -10.29
CA TRP A 512 -5.63 23.32 -11.33
C TRP A 512 -4.80 22.11 -10.89
N GLY A 513 -4.82 21.01 -11.67
CA GLY A 513 -4.10 19.77 -11.36
C GLY A 513 -4.99 18.52 -11.33
N ILE A 514 -5.73 18.26 -12.41
CA ILE A 514 -6.63 17.10 -12.51
C ILE A 514 -5.82 15.85 -12.88
N SER A 515 -5.82 14.85 -12.00
CA SER A 515 -5.18 13.54 -12.18
C SER A 515 -5.81 12.49 -11.27
N SER A 516 -5.66 11.21 -11.60
CA SER A 516 -5.89 10.10 -10.67
C SER A 516 -5.18 10.36 -9.34
N CYS A 517 -5.89 10.11 -8.22
CA CYS A 517 -5.44 10.32 -6.84
C CYS A 517 -6.44 9.70 -5.85
N ALA A 518 -6.16 9.78 -4.55
CA ALA A 518 -7.11 9.40 -3.50
C ALA A 518 -8.35 10.32 -3.47
N THR A 519 -9.49 9.82 -3.01
CA THR A 519 -10.75 10.57 -3.03
C THR A 519 -10.99 11.35 -1.72
N PRO A 520 -11.20 12.70 -1.74
CA PRO A 520 -11.36 13.53 -0.53
C PRO A 520 -12.53 13.21 0.40
N ASP A 521 -13.45 12.32 0.00
CA ASP A 521 -14.58 11.87 0.81
C ASP A 521 -14.67 10.33 0.93
N GLY A 522 -13.69 9.59 0.41
CA GLY A 522 -13.66 8.13 0.46
C GLY A 522 -14.56 7.42 -0.57
N ARG A 523 -15.17 8.13 -1.53
CA ARG A 523 -15.87 7.50 -2.66
C ARG A 523 -14.95 6.55 -3.45
N TYR A 524 -15.57 5.64 -4.19
CA TYR A 524 -14.89 4.65 -5.06
C TYR A 524 -13.87 3.74 -4.33
N GLY A 525 -13.94 3.64 -2.99
CA GLY A 525 -13.01 2.88 -2.17
C GLY A 525 -11.83 3.68 -1.61
N GLY A 526 -11.74 4.97 -1.94
CA GLY A 526 -10.68 5.88 -1.47
C GLY A 526 -9.66 6.28 -2.53
N TYR A 527 -9.81 5.85 -3.78
CA TYR A 527 -8.99 6.21 -4.94
C TYR A 527 -9.85 6.17 -6.22
N HIS A 528 -9.59 7.07 -7.18
CA HIS A 528 -10.25 7.06 -8.49
C HIS A 528 -9.42 7.77 -9.56
N GLU A 529 -9.67 7.44 -10.82
CA GLU A 529 -9.01 8.00 -11.98
C GLU A 529 -9.73 9.28 -12.46
N TYR A 530 -9.08 10.43 -12.31
CA TYR A 530 -9.61 11.73 -12.74
C TYR A 530 -8.84 12.29 -13.94
N GLY A 531 -9.52 13.00 -14.83
CA GLY A 531 -8.93 13.56 -16.05
C GLY A 531 -9.85 14.52 -16.79
N ILE A 532 -9.31 15.18 -17.81
CA ILE A 532 -10.07 16.00 -18.76
C ILE A 532 -10.54 15.10 -19.89
N ALA A 533 -11.84 14.80 -19.90
CA ALA A 533 -12.48 13.88 -20.83
C ALA A 533 -12.01 14.02 -22.30
N ASP A 534 -11.91 15.25 -22.81
CA ASP A 534 -11.61 15.50 -24.22
C ASP A 534 -10.12 15.39 -24.58
N LEU A 535 -9.24 15.22 -23.59
CA LEU A 535 -7.80 14.96 -23.77
C LEU A 535 -7.43 13.48 -23.70
N GLY A 536 -8.37 12.61 -23.34
CA GLY A 536 -8.20 11.15 -23.32
C GLY A 536 -9.00 10.46 -24.43
N SER A 537 -8.52 9.34 -24.95
CA SER A 537 -9.29 8.57 -25.94
C SER A 537 -10.52 7.89 -25.34
N LYS A 538 -10.46 7.47 -24.07
CA LYS A 538 -11.64 7.06 -23.27
C LYS A 538 -12.21 8.25 -22.50
N GLY A 539 -11.33 9.05 -21.89
CA GLY A 539 -11.68 10.29 -21.18
C GLY A 539 -12.37 10.05 -19.84
N TYR A 540 -11.67 10.33 -18.74
CA TYR A 540 -12.20 10.31 -17.38
C TYR A 540 -13.02 11.58 -17.06
N THR A 541 -13.64 11.60 -15.89
CA THR A 541 -14.28 12.77 -15.30
C THR A 541 -13.28 13.56 -14.46
N ASP A 542 -13.51 14.86 -14.26
CA ASP A 542 -12.71 15.67 -13.34
C ASP A 542 -13.34 15.79 -11.95
N GLU A 543 -14.68 15.74 -11.85
CA GLU A 543 -15.49 15.89 -10.63
C GLU A 543 -15.20 17.12 -9.74
N GLY A 544 -14.34 18.05 -10.17
CA GLY A 544 -13.77 19.09 -9.30
C GLY A 544 -12.72 18.58 -8.31
N ILE A 545 -12.15 17.40 -8.53
CA ILE A 545 -11.06 16.85 -7.73
C ILE A 545 -9.71 17.26 -8.33
N ILE A 546 -8.81 17.74 -7.47
CA ILE A 546 -7.51 18.28 -7.84
C ILE A 546 -6.44 17.68 -6.92
N THR A 547 -5.28 17.33 -7.47
CA THR A 547 -4.10 16.85 -6.73
C THR A 547 -2.88 17.76 -6.97
N PRO A 548 -2.04 18.03 -5.94
CA PRO A 548 -0.79 18.77 -6.10
C PRO A 548 0.26 18.11 -7.00
N HIS A 549 0.37 16.77 -7.03
CA HIS A 549 1.44 16.11 -7.81
C HIS A 549 1.29 16.37 -9.30
N ALA A 550 0.06 16.44 -9.79
CA ALA A 550 -0.26 16.73 -11.18
C ALA A 550 0.25 18.12 -11.61
N SER A 551 0.14 19.11 -10.74
CA SER A 551 0.74 20.43 -10.97
C SER A 551 2.26 20.41 -10.85
N ILE A 552 2.79 19.71 -9.85
CA ILE A 552 4.24 19.68 -9.58
C ILE A 552 5.02 18.93 -10.68
N LEU A 553 4.42 17.92 -11.33
CA LEU A 553 4.95 17.29 -12.54
C LEU A 553 5.20 18.27 -13.70
N ALA A 554 4.43 19.36 -13.78
CA ALA A 554 4.56 20.38 -14.81
C ALA A 554 5.63 21.45 -14.54
N ILE A 555 6.33 21.40 -13.39
CA ILE A 555 7.17 22.49 -12.89
C ILE A 555 8.36 22.82 -13.80
N ASP A 556 8.89 21.85 -14.55
CA ASP A 556 9.97 22.10 -15.52
C ASP A 556 9.45 22.89 -16.74
N TYR A 557 8.18 22.77 -17.12
CA TYR A 557 7.61 23.52 -18.24
C TYR A 557 7.11 24.91 -17.81
N PHE A 558 6.33 24.98 -16.73
CA PHE A 558 5.64 26.21 -16.30
C PHE A 558 5.84 26.53 -14.81
N PRO A 559 7.09 26.73 -14.34
CA PRO A 559 7.39 26.81 -12.91
C PRO A 559 6.60 27.88 -12.17
N GLN A 560 6.44 29.07 -12.78
CA GLN A 560 5.72 30.19 -12.16
C GLN A 560 4.23 29.92 -11.96
N GLU A 561 3.56 29.27 -12.93
CA GLU A 561 2.14 28.89 -12.79
C GLU A 561 1.96 27.75 -11.78
N VAL A 562 2.90 26.82 -11.69
CA VAL A 562 2.91 25.76 -10.67
C VAL A 562 3.11 26.35 -9.27
N ILE A 563 4.11 27.20 -9.06
CA ILE A 563 4.37 27.86 -7.76
C ILE A 563 3.14 28.66 -7.30
N LYS A 564 2.57 29.46 -8.20
CA LYS A 564 1.34 30.24 -7.99
C LYS A 564 0.17 29.36 -7.58
N ASN A 565 -0.04 28.23 -8.28
CA ASN A 565 -1.10 27.28 -7.99
C ASN A 565 -0.92 26.60 -6.62
N ILE A 566 0.30 26.13 -6.30
CA ILE A 566 0.62 25.51 -5.00
C ILE A 566 0.47 26.52 -3.84
N ARG A 567 0.84 27.79 -4.03
CA ARG A 567 0.57 28.85 -3.04
C ARG A 567 -0.93 29.05 -2.84
N GLU A 568 -1.73 29.08 -3.90
CA GLU A 568 -3.18 29.26 -3.79
C GLU A 568 -3.86 28.03 -3.16
N MET A 569 -3.39 26.80 -3.45
CA MET A 569 -3.81 25.57 -2.78
C MET A 569 -3.60 25.64 -1.25
N ILE A 570 -2.36 25.92 -0.81
CA ILE A 570 -2.00 26.00 0.62
C ILE A 570 -2.80 27.12 1.32
N LYS A 571 -3.09 28.21 0.60
CA LYS A 571 -3.90 29.34 1.07
C LYS A 571 -5.39 29.00 1.24
N LEU A 572 -5.97 28.21 0.34
CA LEU A 572 -7.42 27.94 0.31
C LEU A 572 -7.86 26.64 1.01
N TYR A 573 -7.00 25.61 1.09
CA TYR A 573 -7.35 24.26 1.54
C TYR A 573 -6.36 23.75 2.61
N GLU A 574 -6.79 22.92 3.56
CA GLU A 574 -5.93 22.33 4.62
C GLU A 574 -5.03 21.19 4.07
N LEU A 575 -4.28 21.51 3.02
CA LEU A 575 -3.58 20.56 2.14
C LEU A 575 -2.12 20.28 2.55
N TYR A 576 -1.70 20.63 3.75
CA TYR A 576 -0.29 20.51 4.16
C TYR A 576 -0.13 19.96 5.57
N GLY A 577 0.48 18.78 5.68
CA GLY A 577 0.79 18.08 6.92
C GLY A 577 2.29 17.90 7.12
N GLU A 578 2.67 17.06 8.08
CA GLU A 578 4.08 16.84 8.46
C GLU A 578 4.97 16.38 7.28
N TYR A 579 4.44 15.61 6.32
CA TYR A 579 5.19 15.06 5.18
C TYR A 579 4.87 15.79 3.86
N GLY A 580 4.70 17.11 3.96
CA GLY A 580 4.47 17.98 2.81
C GLY A 580 2.99 18.08 2.43
N LEU A 581 2.74 18.07 1.12
CA LEU A 581 1.39 18.22 0.56
C LEU A 581 0.58 16.92 0.71
N TYR A 582 -0.66 17.07 1.14
CA TYR A 582 -1.65 15.99 1.14
C TYR A 582 -2.13 15.67 -0.28
N ASP A 583 -2.64 14.45 -0.46
CA ASP A 583 -2.87 13.83 -1.75
C ASP A 583 -3.81 14.61 -2.70
N SER A 584 -4.96 15.08 -2.21
CA SER A 584 -5.98 15.70 -3.07
C SER A 584 -6.97 16.59 -2.33
N LEU A 585 -7.70 17.41 -3.09
CA LEU A 585 -8.76 18.29 -2.62
C LEU A 585 -9.98 18.26 -3.55
N ASP A 586 -11.14 18.60 -2.98
CA ASP A 586 -12.39 18.87 -3.69
C ASP A 586 -12.61 20.39 -3.73
N VAL A 587 -12.66 20.97 -4.93
CA VAL A 587 -12.81 22.44 -5.09
C VAL A 587 -14.18 22.97 -4.65
N HIS A 588 -15.21 22.12 -4.68
CA HIS A 588 -16.60 22.46 -4.37
C HIS A 588 -16.90 22.33 -2.87
N THR A 589 -16.53 21.20 -2.25
CA THR A 589 -16.79 20.95 -0.82
C THR A 589 -15.67 21.42 0.10
N LYS A 590 -14.49 21.76 -0.45
CA LYS A 590 -13.25 22.10 0.27
C LYS A 590 -12.70 20.99 1.16
N LYS A 591 -13.17 19.76 1.02
CA LYS A 591 -12.55 18.58 1.64
C LYS A 591 -11.14 18.37 1.09
N VAL A 592 -10.30 17.80 1.94
CA VAL A 592 -8.94 17.37 1.61
C VAL A 592 -8.82 15.89 1.95
N SER A 593 -8.28 15.10 1.03
CA SER A 593 -7.81 13.75 1.31
C SER A 593 -6.54 13.86 2.14
N SER A 594 -6.62 13.71 3.47
CA SER A 594 -5.46 13.69 4.37
C SER A 594 -4.67 12.39 4.28
N ARG A 595 -4.44 11.93 3.05
CA ARG A 595 -3.66 10.75 2.67
C ARG A 595 -2.31 11.20 2.13
N TYR A 596 -1.41 10.24 2.05
CA TYR A 596 -0.21 10.33 1.22
C TYR A 596 -0.05 8.98 0.51
N LEU A 597 -0.08 8.96 -0.83
CA LEU A 597 0.26 7.78 -1.64
C LEU A 597 1.76 7.81 -1.99
N CYS A 598 2.42 6.64 -2.00
CA CYS A 598 3.85 6.50 -2.34
C CYS A 598 4.12 6.92 -3.79
N LEU A 599 3.20 6.59 -4.69
CA LEU A 599 3.20 6.95 -6.10
C LEU A 599 3.19 8.48 -6.27
N ASP A 600 2.16 9.14 -5.72
CA ASP A 600 1.90 10.57 -5.87
C ASP A 600 2.99 11.41 -5.18
N GLN A 601 3.42 11.04 -3.98
CA GLN A 601 4.56 11.66 -3.29
C GLN A 601 5.89 11.42 -4.02
N GLY A 602 6.05 10.27 -4.70
CA GLY A 602 7.23 9.97 -5.52
C GLY A 602 7.29 10.88 -6.75
N MET A 603 6.19 10.99 -7.49
CA MET A 603 6.05 11.93 -8.61
C MET A 603 6.30 13.37 -8.17
N LEU A 604 5.73 13.78 -7.04
CA LEU A 604 5.91 15.11 -6.45
C LEU A 604 7.38 15.37 -6.09
N PHE A 605 7.99 14.50 -5.30
CA PHE A 605 9.37 14.66 -4.82
C PHE A 605 10.38 14.65 -5.97
N VAL A 606 10.29 13.68 -6.89
CA VAL A 606 11.27 13.52 -7.98
C VAL A 606 11.15 14.68 -9.00
N SER A 607 9.97 15.27 -9.17
CA SER A 607 9.79 16.51 -9.94
C SER A 607 10.50 17.70 -9.30
N LEU A 608 10.31 17.91 -7.99
CA LEU A 608 10.98 18.99 -7.27
C LEU A 608 12.50 18.79 -7.21
N ALA A 609 12.94 17.54 -7.00
CA ALA A 609 14.36 17.18 -7.03
C ALA A 609 14.98 17.49 -8.40
N ASN A 610 14.36 17.07 -9.51
CA ASN A 610 14.83 17.43 -10.85
C ASN A 610 14.87 18.94 -11.06
N TYR A 611 13.81 19.68 -10.70
CA TYR A 611 13.77 21.14 -10.89
C TYR A 611 14.89 21.87 -10.12
N LEU A 612 15.04 21.57 -8.83
CA LEU A 612 16.04 22.20 -7.95
C LEU A 612 17.48 21.78 -8.27
N THR A 613 17.70 20.58 -8.83
CA THR A 613 19.03 20.05 -9.21
C THR A 613 19.39 20.26 -10.69
N LYS A 614 18.47 20.82 -11.49
CA LYS A 614 18.59 21.01 -12.96
C LYS A 614 18.64 19.71 -13.76
N GLY A 615 17.82 18.73 -13.37
CA GLY A 615 17.55 17.51 -14.13
C GLY A 615 18.42 16.31 -13.78
N LYS A 616 19.03 16.25 -12.59
CA LYS A 616 20.04 15.24 -12.24
C LYS A 616 19.58 13.79 -12.39
N ILE A 617 18.33 13.50 -12.03
CA ILE A 617 17.78 12.14 -12.14
C ILE A 617 17.63 11.75 -13.62
N ARG A 618 17.25 12.71 -14.49
CA ARG A 618 17.25 12.52 -15.95
C ARG A 618 18.64 12.39 -16.55
N ASP A 619 19.62 13.17 -16.06
CA ASP A 619 21.03 13.02 -16.45
C ASP A 619 21.54 11.61 -16.14
N TYR A 620 21.27 11.08 -14.94
CA TYR A 620 21.67 9.72 -14.59
C TYR A 620 21.01 8.67 -15.50
N PHE A 621 19.69 8.77 -15.72
CA PHE A 621 18.94 7.87 -16.59
C PHE A 621 19.46 7.87 -18.04
N HIS A 622 19.66 9.04 -18.64
CA HIS A 622 20.11 9.17 -20.03
C HIS A 622 21.61 8.89 -20.25
N ASN A 623 22.45 9.00 -19.22
CA ASN A 623 23.85 8.58 -19.33
C ASN A 623 24.03 7.04 -19.34
N ASP A 624 22.98 6.28 -19.02
CA ASP A 624 23.04 4.82 -18.96
C ASP A 624 23.08 4.19 -20.37
N PRO A 625 23.94 3.19 -20.64
CA PRO A 625 24.01 2.53 -21.94
C PRO A 625 22.67 1.96 -22.45
N ILE A 626 21.79 1.48 -21.57
CA ILE A 626 20.44 0.97 -21.93
C ILE A 626 19.66 2.08 -22.64
N ILE A 627 19.61 3.28 -22.05
CA ILE A 627 18.79 4.39 -22.53
C ILE A 627 19.49 5.14 -23.66
N LYS A 628 20.80 5.38 -23.51
CA LYS A 628 21.61 6.13 -24.47
C LYS A 628 21.62 5.51 -25.88
N ASN A 629 21.54 4.18 -25.96
CA ASN A 629 21.48 3.46 -27.24
C ASN A 629 20.15 3.61 -27.97
N VAL A 630 19.06 4.01 -27.27
CA VAL A 630 17.70 4.14 -27.83
C VAL A 630 17.13 5.56 -27.75
N GLU A 631 17.90 6.50 -27.20
CA GLU A 631 17.54 7.92 -27.04
C GLU A 631 17.04 8.55 -28.35
N TYR A 632 17.57 8.10 -29.49
CA TYR A 632 17.17 8.55 -30.82
C TYR A 632 15.66 8.40 -31.10
N LEU A 633 14.99 7.37 -30.53
CA LEU A 633 13.56 7.11 -30.70
C LEU A 633 12.69 8.27 -30.19
N LEU A 634 13.14 9.01 -29.17
CA LEU A 634 12.45 10.19 -28.66
C LEU A 634 12.49 11.36 -29.67
N SER A 635 13.51 11.41 -30.53
CA SER A 635 13.79 12.52 -31.44
C SER A 635 13.29 12.33 -32.89
N MET A 636 12.83 11.12 -33.25
CA MET A 636 12.43 10.78 -34.62
C MET A 636 11.11 11.44 -35.08
N GLU A 637 10.24 11.84 -34.14
CA GLU A 637 8.89 12.32 -34.45
C GLU A 637 8.73 13.84 -34.36
N GLU A 638 7.92 14.39 -35.27
CA GLU A 638 7.47 15.78 -35.25
C GLU A 638 5.94 15.81 -35.25
N PHE A 639 5.32 15.93 -34.09
CA PHE A 639 3.88 15.92 -33.97
C PHE A 639 3.26 17.15 -34.68
N PHE A 640 2.07 16.91 -35.27
CA PHE A 640 1.09 17.88 -35.79
C PHE A 640 1.19 18.37 -37.25
#